data_AF-A0A0A8WPQ8-F1
#
_entry.id   AF-A0A0A8WPQ8-F1
#
_cell.length_a   1.000
_cell.length_b   1.000
_cell.length_c   1.000
_cell.angle_alpha   90.00
_cell.angle_beta   90.00
_cell.angle_gamma   90.00
#
_symmetry.space_group_name_H-M   'P 1'
#
loop_
_entity.id
_entity.type
_entity.pdbx_description
1 polymer ?
#
loop_
_entity_poly.entity_id
_entity_poly.type
_entity_poly.pdbx_seq_one_letter_code
_entity_poly.pdbx_strand_id
1 'polypeptide(L)'
;MGHLRVIRMLRLQPVQLFACLITVLFLWPALPAVAIECYECHGGKAPPDYRPVDAAYRNISTGGFQGNHRTHMDPVVIPGACSRCHPDTAEYGPGHANRLIEIKPNINNSPVTAVYRNGSSAFPQRAVPRLGSCSNVNCHFERETKAWGSAPLVQPEGCAECHGAPPSGGDSGAAGSHTSHDLYYPGTGGCGKCHTDHRNEVSPFRHATSVGRDLVLAIQNPLTSVRSLYSGNLGDYLPKSGSNQFGSCSNIYCHSKGDSSGNYQPNVVPVWGTPLPGDCSGCHGNGHGTGAEITSGSHTIHVGKDFYGQYVYQCSVCHNYTASGSTGIANRANHLNRQVDVNLAPAFGGTYSADGHSPGATVGSCQNVYCHSNVQPDGGIGGPTAYNTPEWGDADSIQCGDCHAGDGGHGHGGAKIATGSHAKHLTYGFTATSNTVRCMICHKYTDQPFVPTCFGNPYGNTVCHWGTGAKHANGKIDVRLDPVFGNMSAYQGGPEPGNGYANCTNTYCHSNGTSVASGAVTASATTNWGSGTIGCSACHAYPPNYPNGTPKANSHAHHSVCNLCHNSTSSDGVTITNTATHVNKAYDLVPGPGVSFSYTYAATGGMCGSISCHGGAGATWGATVQCGGCHEVPPATPAHLKHFSGSLEQAAYGDVRIAQDFSANAAGYIINCGNCHPLDRAKHGNGSVDVELHNPLAPPDSLKARNPASAAYLNGTSIHTDSKGFRYTNGTCSSVYCHSYNEWTTPGGVANFTNYSTYLPPNLVVTRNYRSVTWNGSALTCSGCHANPPRTRYPDNDLGAGDSHSWINAGGDYNAPYVNGVEERHNANMGYGPMPCRTCHYETLRVANAWTLYTSNSQYMWNAGDVPINNFSKHVNGSGSVDFDRDNPVVYDTYWSGTVTMSLNTAQYDASSKTCSNVACHQDQTKIKWGVPYDSWTNQCYVCHSY
;
A
#
# COMPACT_ATOMS: atom_id res chain seq x y z
N MET A 1 129.04 66.23 49.32
CA MET A 1 129.68 65.09 49.99
C MET A 1 129.47 63.86 49.13
N GLY A 2 130.57 63.22 48.67
CA GLY A 2 130.69 61.85 48.09
C GLY A 2 129.82 61.50 46.88
N HIS A 3 130.23 60.74 45.86
CA HIS A 3 131.47 60.10 45.45
C HIS A 3 131.25 59.79 43.95
N LEU A 4 132.11 60.29 43.06
CA LEU A 4 133.07 59.50 42.25
C LEU A 4 132.46 58.30 41.48
N ARG A 5 132.44 58.36 40.14
CA ARG A 5 133.38 57.70 39.18
C ARG A 5 132.60 56.58 38.42
N VAL A 6 132.76 56.24 37.13
CA VAL A 6 133.88 56.39 36.18
C VAL A 6 133.47 55.85 34.77
N ILE A 7 133.95 56.49 33.68
CA ILE A 7 134.37 55.95 32.34
C ILE A 7 133.25 55.34 31.43
N ARG A 8 133.08 55.63 30.13
CA ARG A 8 134.04 55.68 29.00
C ARG A 8 133.46 56.46 27.80
N MET A 9 134.35 57.09 27.04
CA MET A 9 134.13 57.81 25.78
C MET A 9 133.62 56.91 24.63
N LEU A 10 132.82 57.45 23.69
CA LEU A 10 133.17 57.49 22.25
C LEU A 10 132.22 58.40 21.42
N ARG A 11 132.86 59.36 20.74
CA ARG A 11 132.53 60.26 19.61
C ARG A 11 131.16 60.20 18.90
N LEU A 12 130.61 61.40 18.59
CA LEU A 12 130.29 61.98 17.25
C LEU A 12 129.52 63.31 17.44
N GLN A 13 130.16 64.47 17.26
CA GLN A 13 130.02 65.45 16.15
C GLN A 13 128.80 66.41 16.19
N PRO A 14 128.95 67.67 15.71
CA PRO A 14 128.53 68.86 16.45
C PRO A 14 127.41 69.65 15.76
N VAL A 15 126.25 69.82 16.41
CA VAL A 15 125.23 70.79 15.99
C VAL A 15 124.58 71.43 17.22
N GLN A 16 125.33 72.27 17.92
CA GLN A 16 124.80 73.09 19.04
C GLN A 16 125.19 74.57 18.93
N LEU A 17 125.33 75.07 17.69
CA LEU A 17 125.29 76.51 17.39
C LEU A 17 123.96 76.95 16.75
N PHE A 18 122.98 76.04 16.61
CA PHE A 18 121.64 76.34 16.10
C PHE A 18 120.60 76.70 17.19
N ALA A 19 120.99 76.67 18.46
CA ALA A 19 120.05 76.71 19.58
C ALA A 19 119.73 78.12 20.12
N CYS A 20 120.49 79.16 19.75
CA CYS A 20 120.21 80.54 20.21
C CYS A 20 119.54 81.44 19.17
N LEU A 21 119.35 81.00 17.91
CA LEU A 21 118.50 81.70 16.94
C LEU A 21 117.05 81.16 16.91
N ILE A 22 116.79 80.03 17.56
CA ILE A 22 115.48 79.37 17.56
C ILE A 22 114.53 79.90 18.65
N THR A 23 115.03 80.48 19.74
CA THR A 23 114.19 80.97 20.84
C THR A 23 113.51 82.32 20.58
N VAL A 24 113.89 83.04 19.51
CA VAL A 24 113.18 84.27 19.06
C VAL A 24 112.23 83.99 17.87
N LEU A 25 112.18 82.75 17.36
CA LEU A 25 111.23 82.28 16.34
C LEU A 25 109.99 81.56 16.92
N PHE A 26 109.91 81.38 18.24
CA PHE A 26 108.79 80.72 18.93
C PHE A 26 107.75 81.68 19.53
N LEU A 27 107.68 82.93 19.03
CA LEU A 27 106.66 83.92 19.42
C LEU A 27 105.90 84.50 18.22
N TRP A 28 105.68 83.69 17.18
CA TRP A 28 104.62 83.94 16.21
C TRP A 28 103.42 83.07 16.57
N PRO A 29 102.21 83.62 16.73
CA PRO A 29 101.02 82.77 16.73
C PRO A 29 101.03 82.04 15.40
N ALA A 30 100.97 80.69 15.43
CA ALA A 30 100.48 79.97 14.28
C ALA A 30 99.13 80.59 13.94
N LEU A 31 99.03 81.22 12.77
CA LEU A 31 97.72 81.55 12.20
C LEU A 31 96.91 80.25 12.31
N PRO A 32 95.73 80.26 12.97
CA PRO A 32 94.90 79.06 12.96
C PRO A 32 94.67 78.72 11.49
N ALA A 33 95.05 77.51 11.09
CA ALA A 33 94.45 76.91 9.93
C ALA A 33 92.95 76.94 10.22
N VAL A 34 92.21 77.84 9.57
CA VAL A 34 90.77 77.93 9.72
C VAL A 34 90.23 76.56 9.32
N ALA A 35 89.79 75.79 10.31
CA ALA A 35 89.11 74.53 10.05
C ALA A 35 87.86 74.88 9.24
N ILE A 36 87.75 74.31 8.04
CA ILE A 36 86.54 74.45 7.24
C ILE A 36 85.46 73.65 7.95
N GLU A 37 84.49 74.35 8.54
CA GLU A 37 83.40 73.71 9.26
C GLU A 37 82.35 73.17 8.26
N CYS A 38 81.69 72.06 8.58
CA CYS A 38 80.77 71.39 7.63
C CYS A 38 79.65 72.31 7.12
N TYR A 39 79.16 73.21 7.99
CA TYR A 39 78.13 74.17 7.63
C TYR A 39 78.62 75.21 6.60
N GLU A 40 79.93 75.42 6.42
CA GLU A 40 80.44 76.37 5.43
C GLU A 40 80.26 75.88 3.98
N CYS A 41 80.12 74.58 3.78
CA CYS A 41 79.93 73.97 2.46
C CYS A 41 78.52 73.40 2.24
N HIS A 42 77.83 73.02 3.32
CA HIS A 42 76.52 72.36 3.24
C HIS A 42 75.37 73.23 3.77
N GLY A 43 75.54 74.04 4.81
CA GLY A 43 74.38 74.64 5.48
C GLY A 43 74.52 76.06 6.00
N GLY A 44 73.77 76.36 7.06
CA GLY A 44 73.61 77.72 7.57
C GLY A 44 74.63 78.06 8.65
N LYS A 45 75.20 79.28 8.59
CA LYS A 45 76.13 79.78 9.61
C LYS A 45 75.45 80.26 10.90
N ALA A 46 74.15 80.58 10.87
CA ALA A 46 73.42 81.09 12.03
C ALA A 46 71.90 80.77 11.96
N PRO A 47 71.35 79.95 12.87
CA PRO A 47 72.07 79.05 13.77
C PRO A 47 72.91 78.02 12.98
N PRO A 48 74.04 77.51 13.53
CA PRO A 48 74.85 76.49 12.86
C PRO A 48 74.03 75.25 12.53
N ASP A 49 73.80 75.01 11.25
CA ASP A 49 73.08 73.84 10.75
C ASP A 49 73.90 73.26 9.61
N TYR A 50 74.55 72.13 9.86
CA TYR A 50 75.37 71.43 8.88
C TYR A 50 74.54 70.56 7.92
N ARG A 51 73.22 70.47 8.11
CA ARG A 51 72.35 69.84 7.10
C ARG A 51 72.31 70.73 5.85
N PRO A 52 72.42 70.13 4.66
CA PRO A 52 72.19 70.85 3.42
C PRO A 52 70.95 71.73 3.48
N VAL A 53 71.08 73.02 3.15
CA VAL A 53 69.88 73.88 2.99
C VAL A 53 69.16 73.42 1.73
N ASP A 54 67.90 73.05 1.86
CA ASP A 54 67.08 72.65 0.70
C ASP A 54 66.75 73.87 -0.14
N ALA A 55 67.11 73.84 -1.41
CA ALA A 55 66.82 74.91 -2.36
C ALA A 55 66.45 74.32 -3.73
N ALA A 56 65.78 75.10 -4.58
CA ALA A 56 65.45 74.69 -5.94
C ALA A 56 66.66 74.66 -6.90
N TYR A 57 67.83 75.10 -6.43
CA TYR A 57 69.09 75.19 -7.15
C TYR A 57 70.27 75.06 -6.17
N ARG A 58 71.51 74.93 -6.68
CA ARG A 58 72.71 74.97 -5.82
C ARG A 58 72.96 76.41 -5.35
N ASN A 59 72.66 76.70 -4.09
CA ASN A 59 72.84 78.00 -3.50
C ASN A 59 74.29 78.18 -3.01
N ILE A 60 75.06 78.98 -3.74
CA ILE A 60 76.48 79.22 -3.46
C ILE A 60 76.74 80.01 -2.17
N SER A 61 75.77 80.80 -1.68
CA SER A 61 75.97 81.65 -0.50
C SER A 61 75.58 80.97 0.81
N THR A 62 74.76 79.92 0.75
CA THR A 62 74.27 79.17 1.93
C THR A 62 74.69 77.71 1.94
N GLY A 63 75.51 77.29 0.96
CA GLY A 63 75.85 75.88 0.75
C GLY A 63 74.66 75.02 0.29
N GLY A 64 73.46 75.60 0.13
CA GLY A 64 72.23 74.87 -0.13
C GLY A 64 72.28 74.01 -1.40
N PHE A 65 71.76 72.79 -1.30
CA PHE A 65 71.77 71.82 -2.38
C PHE A 65 70.40 71.74 -3.04
N GLN A 66 70.40 71.51 -4.36
CA GLN A 66 69.18 71.15 -5.06
C GLN A 66 68.67 69.81 -4.51
N GLY A 67 67.52 69.79 -3.88
CA GLY A 67 67.03 68.58 -3.22
C GLY A 67 66.18 68.84 -2.00
N ASN A 68 66.06 67.80 -1.17
CA ASN A 68 65.22 67.73 0.01
C ASN A 68 65.93 66.96 1.17
N HIS A 69 67.16 67.33 1.50
CA HIS A 69 67.93 66.73 2.60
C HIS A 69 67.27 66.96 3.95
N ARG A 70 66.74 68.17 4.22
CA ARG A 70 66.12 68.49 5.51
C ARG A 70 64.81 67.76 5.72
N THR A 71 64.17 67.28 4.66
CA THR A 71 62.97 66.43 4.77
C THR A 71 63.32 64.98 5.13
N HIS A 72 64.57 64.56 4.95
CA HIS A 72 65.06 63.21 5.28
C HIS A 72 65.87 63.16 6.58
N MET A 73 66.07 64.29 7.24
CA MET A 73 66.93 64.43 8.42
C MET A 73 66.19 65.15 9.54
N ASP A 74 66.39 64.71 10.78
CA ASP A 74 65.83 65.37 11.96
C ASP A 74 66.33 66.84 12.08
N PRO A 75 65.63 67.70 12.85
CA PRO A 75 66.07 69.07 13.16
C PRO A 75 67.45 69.19 13.83
N VAL A 76 67.93 68.11 14.48
CA VAL A 76 69.21 68.05 15.21
C VAL A 76 69.93 66.76 14.80
N VAL A 77 71.13 66.84 14.20
CA VAL A 77 71.60 65.71 13.36
C VAL A 77 72.82 64.91 13.78
N ILE A 78 73.84 65.36 14.49
CA ILE A 78 75.16 64.69 14.62
C ILE A 78 75.86 64.24 13.32
N PRO A 79 77.20 64.35 13.24
CA PRO A 79 77.93 64.04 12.02
C PRO A 79 77.71 62.59 11.49
N GLY A 80 77.54 61.59 12.35
CA GLY A 80 77.30 60.21 11.91
C GLY A 80 76.05 59.97 11.03
N ALA A 81 75.06 60.88 11.01
CA ALA A 81 73.81 60.70 10.27
C ALA A 81 73.98 60.74 8.73
N CYS A 82 74.94 61.50 8.21
CA CYS A 82 75.21 61.59 6.77
C CYS A 82 75.68 60.24 6.19
N SER A 83 76.36 59.45 7.03
CA SER A 83 76.93 58.16 6.67
C SER A 83 75.88 57.10 6.31
N ARG A 84 74.59 57.33 6.60
CA ARG A 84 73.50 56.44 6.17
C ARG A 84 73.36 56.39 4.65
N CYS A 85 73.60 57.53 3.99
CA CYS A 85 73.43 57.69 2.55
C CYS A 85 74.76 57.89 1.83
N HIS A 86 75.75 58.52 2.47
CA HIS A 86 77.04 58.85 1.83
C HIS A 86 78.18 58.03 2.45
N PRO A 87 78.95 57.25 1.68
CA PRO A 87 80.10 56.50 2.20
C PRO A 87 81.19 57.47 2.70
N ASP A 88 82.06 56.97 3.58
CA ASP A 88 83.28 57.66 4.06
C ASP A 88 83.07 59.05 4.70
N THR A 89 81.83 59.40 5.04
CA THR A 89 81.47 60.63 5.75
C THR A 89 81.48 60.48 7.27
N ALA A 90 81.79 59.31 7.82
CA ALA A 90 81.76 59.08 9.28
C ALA A 90 82.89 59.82 10.02
N GLU A 91 84.05 60.00 9.38
CA GLU A 91 85.25 60.60 9.98
C GLU A 91 85.52 62.05 9.53
N TYR A 92 84.71 62.58 8.59
CA TYR A 92 84.77 63.99 8.14
C TYR A 92 86.15 64.48 7.66
N GLY A 93 86.99 63.58 7.19
CA GLY A 93 88.30 63.94 6.62
C GLY A 93 88.18 64.75 5.32
N PRO A 94 89.20 65.54 4.95
CA PRO A 94 89.23 66.35 3.72
C PRO A 94 89.11 65.53 2.42
N GLY A 95 89.23 64.19 2.50
CA GLY A 95 89.06 63.27 1.38
C GLY A 95 87.66 63.30 0.73
N HIS A 96 86.61 63.72 1.45
CA HIS A 96 85.26 63.82 0.87
C HIS A 96 85.04 65.08 0.01
N ALA A 97 85.98 66.04 0.03
CA ALA A 97 85.96 67.23 -0.83
C ALA A 97 86.50 66.96 -2.25
N ASN A 98 86.18 65.78 -2.80
CA ASN A 98 86.72 65.27 -4.07
C ASN A 98 85.88 65.69 -5.31
N ARG A 99 84.91 66.60 -5.13
CA ARG A 99 83.95 67.08 -6.15
C ARG A 99 82.99 66.00 -6.68
N LEU A 100 82.96 64.84 -6.05
CA LEU A 100 82.03 63.77 -6.36
C LEU A 100 81.00 63.67 -5.23
N ILE A 101 79.79 63.26 -5.59
CA ILE A 101 78.75 62.88 -4.66
C ILE A 101 78.66 61.36 -4.72
N GLU A 102 78.99 60.72 -3.62
CA GLU A 102 78.97 59.27 -3.47
C GLU A 102 77.75 58.86 -2.67
N ILE A 103 77.04 57.83 -3.10
CA ILE A 103 75.87 57.30 -2.40
C ILE A 103 76.10 55.83 -2.13
N LYS A 104 75.81 55.38 -0.91
CA LYS A 104 75.93 53.98 -0.51
C LYS A 104 74.98 53.12 -1.36
N PRO A 105 75.47 52.00 -1.92
CA PRO A 105 74.61 51.07 -2.64
C PRO A 105 73.59 50.36 -1.73
N ASN A 106 73.85 50.22 -0.42
CA ASN A 106 73.00 49.52 0.55
C ASN A 106 72.44 50.45 1.63
N ILE A 107 71.80 51.56 1.23
CA ILE A 107 71.22 52.54 2.17
C ILE A 107 70.35 51.81 3.22
N ASN A 108 70.66 52.06 4.50
CA ASN A 108 69.96 51.52 5.67
C ASN A 108 69.85 49.97 5.69
N ASN A 109 70.88 49.24 5.26
CA ASN A 109 70.85 47.76 5.17
C ASN A 109 69.76 47.23 4.22
N SER A 110 69.44 47.96 3.16
CA SER A 110 68.57 47.46 2.09
C SER A 110 69.06 46.09 1.60
N PRO A 111 68.20 45.05 1.55
CA PRO A 111 68.62 43.68 1.18
C PRO A 111 69.06 43.56 -0.27
N VAL A 112 68.71 44.54 -1.11
CA VAL A 112 69.16 44.65 -2.50
C VAL A 112 69.86 46.00 -2.68
N THR A 113 70.92 45.99 -3.47
CA THR A 113 71.64 47.18 -3.88
C THR A 113 70.71 48.19 -4.56
N ALA A 114 70.53 49.34 -3.92
CA ALA A 114 69.89 50.52 -4.46
C ALA A 114 70.81 51.21 -5.46
N VAL A 115 70.23 51.66 -6.57
CA VAL A 115 70.94 52.40 -7.60
C VAL A 115 70.31 53.77 -7.73
N TYR A 116 71.10 54.83 -7.57
CA TYR A 116 70.64 56.19 -7.83
C TYR A 116 70.88 56.51 -9.31
N ARG A 117 69.82 56.83 -10.07
CA ARG A 117 69.91 57.19 -11.50
C ARG A 117 70.56 56.14 -12.41
N ASN A 118 70.35 54.87 -12.10
CA ASN A 118 70.98 53.77 -12.83
C ASN A 118 72.53 53.75 -12.78
N GLY A 119 73.15 54.52 -11.87
CA GLY A 119 74.59 54.51 -11.60
C GLY A 119 74.88 54.06 -10.18
N SER A 120 75.74 53.04 -10.02
CA SER A 120 76.25 52.59 -8.72
C SER A 120 77.56 53.30 -8.32
N SER A 121 77.93 54.37 -9.04
CA SER A 121 79.20 55.08 -8.91
C SER A 121 79.03 56.55 -8.53
N ALA A 122 80.08 57.11 -7.92
CA ALA A 122 80.21 58.53 -7.62
C ALA A 122 79.88 59.42 -8.85
N PHE A 123 79.14 60.50 -8.66
CA PHE A 123 78.76 61.42 -9.73
C PHE A 123 79.24 62.86 -9.48
N PRO A 124 79.58 63.63 -10.52
CA PRO A 124 80.18 64.94 -10.34
C PRO A 124 79.20 65.97 -9.76
N GLN A 125 79.69 66.76 -8.81
CA GLN A 125 78.98 67.90 -8.23
C GLN A 125 78.94 69.06 -9.26
N ARG A 126 77.77 69.35 -9.83
CA ARG A 126 77.56 70.41 -10.84
C ARG A 126 76.61 71.50 -10.34
N ALA A 127 76.71 72.70 -10.89
CA ALA A 127 75.84 73.83 -10.53
C ALA A 127 74.36 73.59 -10.88
N VAL A 128 74.11 72.82 -11.94
CA VAL A 128 72.77 72.30 -12.31
C VAL A 128 72.83 70.78 -12.19
N PRO A 129 72.68 70.22 -10.98
CA PRO A 129 72.67 68.77 -10.81
C PRO A 129 71.41 68.21 -11.48
N ARG A 130 71.57 67.19 -12.31
CA ARG A 130 70.40 66.39 -12.72
C ARG A 130 70.02 65.61 -11.44
N LEU A 131 68.75 65.64 -11.01
CA LEU A 131 68.23 64.89 -9.84
C LEU A 131 67.46 63.63 -10.26
N GLY A 132 67.52 62.54 -9.49
CA GLY A 132 66.90 61.28 -9.89
C GLY A 132 66.34 60.47 -8.74
N SER A 133 65.88 59.26 -9.04
CA SER A 133 65.28 58.31 -8.10
C SER A 133 66.31 57.28 -7.63
N CYS A 134 66.06 56.71 -6.44
CA CYS A 134 66.69 55.46 -6.03
C CYS A 134 65.82 54.30 -6.53
N SER A 135 66.44 53.28 -7.10
CA SER A 135 65.72 52.14 -7.68
C SER A 135 65.01 51.27 -6.66
N ASN A 136 65.58 51.09 -5.47
CA ASN A 136 65.07 50.16 -4.46
C ASN A 136 65.72 50.40 -3.08
N VAL A 137 65.11 51.21 -2.21
CA VAL A 137 65.59 51.44 -0.84
C VAL A 137 64.54 51.01 0.18
N ASN A 138 64.97 50.37 1.27
CA ASN A 138 64.03 49.91 2.30
C ASN A 138 63.24 51.06 2.94
N CYS A 139 63.83 52.25 3.11
CA CYS A 139 63.16 53.46 3.60
C CYS A 139 61.88 53.83 2.82
N HIS A 140 61.79 53.43 1.54
CA HIS A 140 60.65 53.67 0.66
C HIS A 140 59.99 52.36 0.23
N PHE A 141 59.93 51.38 1.13
CA PHE A 141 59.24 50.09 0.92
C PHE A 141 59.71 49.35 -0.33
N GLU A 142 61.00 49.46 -0.64
CA GLU A 142 61.64 48.73 -1.72
C GLU A 142 61.04 49.02 -3.11
N ARG A 143 60.55 50.26 -3.28
CA ARG A 143 60.04 50.80 -4.54
C ARG A 143 61.00 51.84 -5.12
N GLU A 144 60.83 52.13 -6.41
CA GLU A 144 61.48 53.29 -7.01
C GLU A 144 60.99 54.55 -6.29
N THR A 145 61.92 55.36 -5.78
CA THR A 145 61.58 56.58 -5.05
C THR A 145 61.14 57.68 -6.02
N LYS A 146 60.42 58.69 -5.52
CA LYS A 146 60.30 59.95 -6.26
C LYS A 146 61.69 60.54 -6.53
N ALA A 147 61.79 61.35 -7.57
CA ALA A 147 63.04 62.05 -7.84
C ALA A 147 63.45 62.91 -6.64
N TRP A 148 64.73 62.88 -6.28
CA TRP A 148 65.30 63.73 -5.24
C TRP A 148 64.89 65.19 -5.45
N GLY A 149 64.51 65.91 -4.39
CA GLY A 149 63.97 67.28 -4.48
C GLY A 149 62.49 67.40 -4.82
N SER A 150 61.74 66.29 -4.92
CA SER A 150 60.28 66.33 -5.00
C SER A 150 59.66 66.90 -3.71
N ALA A 151 58.43 67.40 -3.81
CA ALA A 151 57.67 67.92 -2.67
C ALA A 151 57.49 66.84 -1.57
N PRO A 152 57.51 67.22 -0.27
CA PRO A 152 57.24 66.30 0.83
C PRO A 152 55.85 65.65 0.73
N LEU A 153 55.72 64.43 1.24
CA LEU A 153 54.41 63.81 1.40
C LEU A 153 53.62 64.52 2.50
N VAL A 154 52.33 64.76 2.25
CA VAL A 154 51.41 65.42 3.17
C VAL A 154 50.22 64.50 3.47
N GLN A 155 49.64 64.63 4.66
CA GLN A 155 48.43 63.90 5.03
C GLN A 155 47.19 64.63 4.49
N PRO A 156 46.13 63.92 4.06
CA PRO A 156 45.99 62.45 4.04
C PRO A 156 46.48 61.74 2.77
N GLU A 157 46.65 62.45 1.65
CA GLU A 157 46.87 61.83 0.33
C GLU A 157 48.22 61.09 0.23
N GLY A 158 49.24 61.58 0.94
CA GLY A 158 50.59 60.99 0.96
C GLY A 158 50.70 59.67 1.72
N CYS A 159 49.68 59.27 2.49
CA CYS A 159 49.68 57.98 3.18
C CYS A 159 49.62 56.79 2.20
N ALA A 160 48.94 56.98 1.06
CA ALA A 160 48.76 55.95 0.02
C ALA A 160 50.05 55.61 -0.73
N GLU A 161 51.06 56.48 -0.66
CA GLU A 161 52.37 56.28 -1.29
C GLU A 161 53.17 55.14 -0.62
N CYS A 162 52.98 54.96 0.69
CA CYS A 162 53.60 53.89 1.47
C CYS A 162 52.63 52.73 1.73
N HIS A 163 51.38 53.05 2.09
CA HIS A 163 50.36 52.06 2.39
C HIS A 163 49.42 51.89 1.20
N GLY A 164 49.43 50.72 0.55
CA GLY A 164 48.26 50.27 -0.20
C GLY A 164 47.33 49.57 0.78
N ALA A 165 46.50 50.30 1.53
CA ALA A 165 45.72 49.75 2.65
C ALA A 165 44.33 49.24 2.19
N PRO A 166 43.97 47.97 2.47
CA PRO A 166 44.81 46.91 3.06
C PRO A 166 45.87 46.36 2.08
N PRO A 167 47.02 45.82 2.57
CA PRO A 167 48.08 45.25 1.73
C PRO A 167 47.51 44.41 0.59
N SER A 168 47.79 44.79 -0.66
CA SER A 168 47.22 44.13 -1.84
C SER A 168 47.87 42.77 -2.12
N GLY A 169 47.06 41.75 -2.40
CA GLY A 169 47.47 40.38 -2.70
C GLY A 169 46.26 39.43 -2.81
N GLY A 170 46.51 38.16 -3.15
CA GLY A 170 45.46 37.13 -3.27
C GLY A 170 44.93 36.61 -1.93
N ASP A 171 44.13 35.54 -1.99
CA ASP A 171 43.35 34.97 -0.86
C ASP A 171 44.19 34.36 0.31
N SER A 172 45.51 34.47 0.27
CA SER A 172 46.43 33.93 1.29
C SER A 172 47.56 34.91 1.62
N GLY A 173 48.22 34.70 2.76
CA GLY A 173 49.25 35.62 3.27
C GLY A 173 48.67 36.92 3.83
N ALA A 174 49.49 37.95 3.98
CA ALA A 174 49.10 39.19 4.66
C ALA A 174 47.85 39.87 4.04
N ALA A 175 47.60 39.70 2.74
CA ALA A 175 46.45 40.27 2.04
C ALA A 175 45.13 39.54 2.37
N GLY A 176 45.11 38.21 2.31
CA GLY A 176 43.89 37.41 2.56
C GLY A 176 43.31 37.56 3.97
N SER A 177 44.16 37.67 5.00
CA SER A 177 43.69 37.94 6.35
C SER A 177 43.11 39.35 6.49
N HIS A 178 43.70 40.38 5.87
CA HIS A 178 43.10 41.72 5.90
C HIS A 178 41.76 41.75 5.19
N THR A 179 41.60 41.12 4.01
CA THR A 179 40.30 41.01 3.34
C THR A 179 39.22 40.44 4.25
N SER A 180 39.57 39.42 5.05
CA SER A 180 38.63 38.81 6.00
C SER A 180 38.23 39.75 7.14
N HIS A 181 39.16 40.56 7.65
CA HIS A 181 38.88 41.53 8.72
C HIS A 181 38.18 42.79 8.21
N ASP A 182 38.46 43.22 6.98
CA ASP A 182 37.83 44.37 6.33
C ASP A 182 36.33 44.19 6.12
N LEU A 183 35.86 42.92 6.02
CA LEU A 183 34.43 42.60 6.05
C LEU A 183 33.74 43.06 7.34
N TYR A 184 34.48 43.13 8.45
CA TYR A 184 33.96 43.48 9.78
C TYR A 184 34.37 44.88 10.25
N TYR A 185 35.58 45.32 9.88
CA TYR A 185 36.13 46.63 10.22
C TYR A 185 36.49 47.39 8.94
N PRO A 186 35.50 47.82 8.14
CA PRO A 186 35.76 48.46 6.86
C PRO A 186 36.37 49.86 7.05
N GLY A 187 37.18 50.25 6.07
CA GLY A 187 37.78 51.57 5.97
C GLY A 187 38.98 51.78 6.90
N THR A 188 39.68 52.90 6.71
CA THR A 188 40.96 53.18 7.39
C THR A 188 40.85 53.35 8.90
N GLY A 189 39.65 53.67 9.42
CA GLY A 189 39.37 53.67 10.85
C GLY A 189 39.31 52.28 11.48
N GLY A 190 39.03 51.24 10.68
CA GLY A 190 39.02 49.84 11.10
C GLY A 190 40.41 49.31 11.44
N CYS A 191 41.45 49.78 10.75
CA CYS A 191 42.84 49.44 11.02
C CYS A 191 43.25 49.75 12.46
N GLY A 192 42.68 50.82 13.04
CA GLY A 192 42.92 51.26 14.42
C GLY A 192 42.43 50.27 15.48
N LYS A 193 41.70 49.22 15.11
CA LYS A 193 41.32 48.11 16.01
C LYS A 193 42.47 47.14 16.28
N CYS A 194 43.46 47.10 15.39
CA CYS A 194 44.59 46.18 15.47
C CYS A 194 45.95 46.89 15.39
N HIS A 195 46.04 48.03 14.72
CA HIS A 195 47.26 48.82 14.54
C HIS A 195 47.19 50.16 15.26
N THR A 196 48.35 50.71 15.60
CA THR A 196 48.43 52.06 16.16
C THR A 196 48.09 53.10 15.09
N ASP A 197 47.24 54.07 15.42
CA ASP A 197 46.87 55.17 14.53
C ASP A 197 47.91 56.30 14.60
N HIS A 198 48.74 56.42 13.57
CA HIS A 198 49.80 57.43 13.47
C HIS A 198 49.31 58.80 12.98
N ARG A 199 48.02 58.95 12.65
CA ARG A 199 47.47 60.19 12.04
C ARG A 199 47.52 61.40 12.96
N ASN A 200 47.54 61.19 14.26
CA ASN A 200 47.49 62.24 15.29
C ASN A 200 48.87 62.57 15.88
N GLU A 201 49.94 62.00 15.34
CA GLU A 201 51.31 62.30 15.78
C GLU A 201 51.79 63.67 15.28
N VAL A 202 52.67 64.32 16.04
CA VAL A 202 53.28 65.62 15.66
C VAL A 202 54.08 65.53 14.35
N SER A 203 54.54 64.34 13.98
CA SER A 203 55.22 64.08 12.72
C SER A 203 54.71 62.77 12.12
N PRO A 204 53.55 62.77 11.44
CA PRO A 204 52.85 61.56 11.00
C PRO A 204 53.70 60.65 10.12
N PHE A 205 54.66 61.16 9.35
CA PHE A 205 55.55 60.34 8.48
C PHE A 205 56.87 59.94 9.14
N ARG A 206 57.15 60.36 10.38
CA ARG A 206 58.33 59.90 11.14
C ARG A 206 58.32 58.38 11.30
N HIS A 207 57.12 57.81 11.30
CA HIS A 207 56.99 56.37 11.37
C HIS A 207 57.52 55.69 10.09
N ALA A 208 57.51 56.37 8.94
CA ALA A 208 58.06 55.86 7.69
C ALA A 208 59.60 56.00 7.61
N THR A 209 60.22 56.99 8.26
CA THR A 209 61.70 57.10 8.29
C THR A 209 62.37 56.14 9.27
N SER A 210 61.59 55.37 10.02
CA SER A 210 62.08 54.31 10.92
C SER A 210 62.00 52.91 10.30
N VAL A 211 62.07 52.77 8.98
CA VAL A 211 62.05 51.42 8.37
C VAL A 211 63.19 50.58 8.94
N GLY A 212 62.83 49.44 9.53
CA GLY A 212 63.69 48.65 10.43
C GLY A 212 63.21 48.60 11.89
N ARG A 213 62.09 49.24 12.24
CA ARG A 213 61.36 48.98 13.49
C ARG A 213 60.26 47.95 13.29
N ASP A 214 59.93 47.21 14.33
CA ASP A 214 58.79 46.30 14.33
C ASP A 214 57.45 47.02 14.08
N LEU A 215 56.53 46.36 13.37
CA LEU A 215 55.11 46.73 13.32
C LEU A 215 54.56 46.82 14.74
N VAL A 216 53.78 47.86 15.03
CA VAL A 216 53.14 48.00 16.35
C VAL A 216 51.72 47.47 16.27
N LEU A 217 51.50 46.32 16.90
CA LEU A 217 50.18 45.70 16.99
C LEU A 217 49.55 46.01 18.36
N ALA A 218 48.40 46.67 18.31
CA ALA A 218 47.58 47.03 19.46
C ALA A 218 46.21 46.39 19.29
N ILE A 219 46.15 45.05 19.39
CA ILE A 219 44.89 44.29 19.40
C ILE A 219 44.18 44.54 20.74
N GLN A 220 43.59 45.73 20.88
CA GLN A 220 42.82 46.10 22.05
C GLN A 220 41.37 45.72 21.81
N ASN A 221 40.83 44.90 22.70
CA ASN A 221 39.39 44.88 22.88
C ASN A 221 39.02 46.15 23.67
N PRO A 222 38.25 47.10 23.10
CA PRO A 222 37.89 48.33 23.81
C PRO A 222 37.03 48.11 25.07
N LEU A 223 36.62 46.88 25.37
CA LEU A 223 35.73 46.54 26.49
C LEU A 223 36.32 45.59 27.55
N THR A 224 37.56 45.10 27.41
CA THR A 224 38.18 44.22 28.44
C THR A 224 39.66 44.53 28.67
N SER A 225 40.12 44.43 29.93
CA SER A 225 41.52 44.61 30.34
C SER A 225 42.46 43.46 29.94
N VAL A 226 41.97 42.44 29.24
CA VAL A 226 42.77 41.29 28.82
C VAL A 226 43.50 41.61 27.51
N ARG A 227 44.83 41.47 27.50
CA ARG A 227 45.65 41.67 26.29
C ARG A 227 45.51 40.46 25.36
N SER A 228 45.11 40.70 24.11
CA SER A 228 45.23 39.72 23.03
C SER A 228 46.71 39.61 22.62
N LEU A 229 47.14 38.43 22.17
CA LEU A 229 48.55 38.16 21.86
C LEU A 229 48.72 37.73 20.39
N TYR A 230 49.71 38.32 19.71
CA TYR A 230 50.25 37.87 18.43
C TYR A 230 51.69 37.41 18.63
N SER A 231 52.00 36.21 18.15
CA SER A 231 53.30 35.55 18.41
C SER A 231 54.33 35.70 17.29
N GLY A 232 53.95 36.32 16.16
CA GLY A 232 54.81 36.43 14.98
C GLY A 232 55.85 37.53 15.10
N ASN A 233 56.88 37.44 14.26
CA ASN A 233 57.84 38.53 14.12
C ASN A 233 57.09 39.75 13.55
N LEU A 234 57.40 40.93 14.07
CA LEU A 234 56.80 42.19 13.65
C LEU A 234 57.77 42.99 12.75
N GLY A 235 59.02 42.56 12.60
CA GLY A 235 60.05 43.20 11.77
C GLY A 235 60.15 42.69 10.33
N ASP A 236 59.32 41.74 9.91
CA ASP A 236 59.39 41.04 8.61
C ASP A 236 58.34 41.53 7.58
N TYR A 237 58.07 42.83 7.56
CA TYR A 237 56.99 43.43 6.77
C TYR A 237 57.43 44.01 5.41
N LEU A 238 58.72 43.89 5.05
CA LEU A 238 59.25 44.42 3.80
C LEU A 238 59.05 43.44 2.62
N PRO A 239 58.65 43.93 1.42
CA PRO A 239 58.31 43.07 0.27
C PRO A 239 59.37 42.03 -0.16
N LYS A 240 60.66 42.30 0.01
CA LYS A 240 61.79 41.44 -0.42
C LYS A 240 62.51 40.76 0.74
N SER A 241 61.94 40.77 1.95
CA SER A 241 62.52 40.08 3.13
C SER A 241 62.44 38.54 3.06
N GLY A 242 61.85 37.98 2.01
CA GLY A 242 62.09 36.59 1.57
C GLY A 242 61.39 35.48 2.37
N SER A 243 60.83 35.76 3.55
CA SER A 243 59.95 34.81 4.27
C SER A 243 59.20 35.52 5.41
N ASN A 244 58.04 36.12 5.12
CA ASN A 244 57.18 36.64 6.19
C ASN A 244 56.65 35.42 6.97
N GLN A 245 57.10 35.23 8.21
CA GLN A 245 56.64 34.16 9.09
C GLN A 245 55.51 34.70 9.96
N PHE A 246 54.28 34.42 9.56
CA PHE A 246 53.11 34.87 10.29
C PHE A 246 52.92 34.10 11.61
N GLY A 247 52.47 34.84 12.63
CA GLY A 247 52.25 34.31 13.97
C GLY A 247 50.81 33.88 14.25
N SER A 248 50.64 33.14 15.34
CA SER A 248 49.34 32.78 15.90
C SER A 248 48.73 33.93 16.72
N CYS A 249 47.42 34.09 16.58
CA CYS A 249 46.60 35.00 17.39
C CYS A 249 45.89 34.21 18.50
N SER A 250 45.86 34.75 19.73
CA SER A 250 45.19 34.09 20.86
C SER A 250 44.44 35.07 21.76
N ASN A 251 43.46 34.52 22.49
CA ASN A 251 42.62 35.24 23.44
C ASN A 251 41.82 36.40 22.82
N ILE A 252 41.12 36.11 21.71
CA ILE A 252 40.33 37.07 20.96
C ILE A 252 38.88 36.58 20.91
N TYR A 253 37.94 37.41 21.37
CA TYR A 253 36.52 37.04 21.39
C TYR A 253 35.98 36.58 20.02
N CYS A 254 36.29 37.30 18.94
CA CYS A 254 35.85 36.95 17.58
C CYS A 254 36.42 35.61 17.07
N HIS A 255 37.51 35.11 17.66
CA HIS A 255 38.12 33.81 17.38
C HIS A 255 38.03 32.92 18.62
N SER A 256 36.83 32.77 19.17
CA SER A 256 36.57 31.91 20.33
C SER A 256 35.48 30.89 20.03
N LYS A 257 35.36 29.90 20.91
CA LYS A 257 34.25 28.93 20.90
C LYS A 257 32.91 29.53 21.29
N GLY A 258 32.86 30.76 21.82
CA GLY A 258 31.62 31.35 22.32
C GLY A 258 30.96 30.55 23.45
N ASP A 259 31.74 29.77 24.21
CA ASP A 259 31.30 28.90 25.31
C ASP A 259 31.60 29.48 26.70
N SER A 260 32.32 30.59 26.76
CA SER A 260 32.66 31.27 28.01
C SER A 260 32.71 32.80 27.86
N SER A 261 32.55 33.50 28.99
CA SER A 261 32.59 34.96 29.07
C SER A 261 33.99 35.54 29.32
N GLY A 262 35.02 34.70 29.47
CA GLY A 262 36.37 35.13 29.85
C GLY A 262 37.53 34.31 29.29
N ASN A 263 37.29 33.13 28.70
CA ASN A 263 38.32 32.30 28.08
C ASN A 263 38.07 32.18 26.57
N TYR A 264 38.69 33.07 25.78
CA TYR A 264 38.43 33.20 24.35
C TYR A 264 39.34 32.28 23.52
N GLN A 265 39.24 30.97 23.74
CA GLN A 265 39.99 29.99 22.97
C GLN A 265 39.13 29.42 21.83
N PRO A 266 39.62 29.40 20.58
CA PRO A 266 38.96 28.70 19.47
C PRO A 266 39.29 27.20 19.48
N ASN A 267 38.61 26.43 18.64
CA ASN A 267 39.01 25.05 18.33
C ASN A 267 40.32 24.99 17.56
N VAL A 268 40.50 25.91 16.60
CA VAL A 268 41.73 26.06 15.82
C VAL A 268 42.33 27.42 16.12
N VAL A 269 43.54 27.46 16.67
CA VAL A 269 44.25 28.71 16.92
C VAL A 269 44.55 29.39 15.57
N PRO A 270 43.98 30.57 15.28
CA PRO A 270 44.20 31.24 14.00
C PRO A 270 45.66 31.67 13.85
N VAL A 271 46.24 31.38 12.68
CA VAL A 271 47.55 31.90 12.27
C VAL A 271 47.32 32.97 11.21
N TRP A 272 47.93 34.14 11.37
CA TRP A 272 47.80 35.21 10.39
C TRP A 272 48.27 34.74 9.01
N GLY A 273 47.62 35.22 7.95
CA GLY A 273 47.90 34.78 6.58
C GLY A 273 47.44 33.37 6.22
N THR A 274 46.85 32.62 7.17
CA THR A 274 46.22 31.32 6.89
C THR A 274 44.70 31.42 6.99
N PRO A 275 43.95 30.84 6.03
CA PRO A 275 42.50 30.78 6.14
C PRO A 275 42.10 29.82 7.27
N LEU A 276 41.14 30.24 8.11
CA LEU A 276 40.41 29.31 8.97
C LEU A 276 39.53 28.39 8.11
N PRO A 277 39.09 27.23 8.65
CA PRO A 277 38.06 26.42 7.99
C PRO A 277 36.89 27.29 7.53
N GLY A 278 36.40 27.07 6.31
CA GLY A 278 35.29 27.84 5.71
C GLY A 278 33.92 27.56 6.33
N ASP A 279 33.90 26.96 7.52
CA ASP A 279 32.74 26.53 8.27
C ASP A 279 32.91 26.87 9.76
N CYS A 280 31.97 26.47 10.61
CA CYS A 280 31.99 26.80 12.04
C CYS A 280 33.06 26.02 12.84
N SER A 281 33.67 24.98 12.24
CA SER A 281 34.53 24.01 12.93
C SER A 281 35.79 24.64 13.51
N GLY A 282 36.29 25.70 12.85
CA GLY A 282 37.46 26.46 13.29
C GLY A 282 37.28 27.17 14.63
N CYS A 283 36.05 27.52 15.00
CA CYS A 283 35.76 28.29 16.21
C CYS A 283 35.10 27.44 17.30
N HIS A 284 33.85 27.02 17.10
CA HIS A 284 33.00 26.40 18.15
C HIS A 284 32.43 25.03 17.76
N GLY A 285 32.94 24.45 16.68
CA GLY A 285 32.48 23.19 16.13
C GLY A 285 31.39 23.39 15.09
N ASN A 286 31.03 22.31 14.41
CA ASN A 286 30.03 22.31 13.34
C ASN A 286 29.10 21.09 13.51
N GLY A 287 28.16 20.89 12.60
CA GLY A 287 27.33 19.70 12.56
C GLY A 287 28.12 18.41 12.31
N HIS A 288 27.43 17.28 12.42
CA HIS A 288 28.01 15.95 12.24
C HIS A 288 28.80 15.78 10.91
N GLY A 289 29.88 14.99 10.95
CA GLY A 289 30.68 14.62 9.76
C GLY A 289 31.78 15.61 9.39
N THR A 290 31.98 16.66 10.19
CA THR A 290 32.95 17.75 9.95
C THR A 290 34.29 17.53 10.68
N GLY A 291 34.42 16.47 11.49
CA GLY A 291 35.63 16.15 12.25
C GLY A 291 35.81 16.98 13.53
N ALA A 292 35.03 18.04 13.73
CA ALA A 292 34.97 18.83 14.97
C ALA A 292 33.51 19.19 15.29
N GLU A 293 32.78 18.20 15.78
CA GLU A 293 31.35 18.30 16.06
C GLU A 293 31.11 19.12 17.33
N ILE A 294 30.08 19.97 17.31
CA ILE A 294 29.66 20.68 18.51
C ILE A 294 28.96 19.69 19.47
N THR A 295 29.44 19.66 20.72
CA THR A 295 29.04 18.69 21.75
C THR A 295 28.54 19.36 23.03
N SER A 296 28.40 20.69 23.03
CA SER A 296 27.91 21.44 24.19
C SER A 296 26.40 21.26 24.40
N GLY A 297 25.97 21.04 25.65
CA GLY A 297 24.55 20.89 25.99
C GLY A 297 23.85 19.79 25.17
N SER A 298 22.66 20.07 24.66
CA SER A 298 21.88 19.11 23.86
C SER A 298 22.25 19.06 22.37
N HIS A 299 23.33 19.72 21.93
CA HIS A 299 23.74 19.69 20.52
C HIS A 299 24.00 18.26 20.01
N THR A 300 24.57 17.38 20.83
CA THR A 300 24.85 16.00 20.41
C THR A 300 23.61 15.24 19.95
N ILE A 301 22.43 15.59 20.47
CA ILE A 301 21.16 14.95 20.12
C ILE A 301 20.49 15.62 18.91
N HIS A 302 20.71 16.94 18.71
CA HIS A 302 20.04 17.70 17.66
C HIS A 302 20.88 17.84 16.38
N VAL A 303 22.20 18.00 16.51
CA VAL A 303 23.12 18.21 15.38
C VAL A 303 24.17 17.09 15.25
N GLY A 304 24.15 16.11 16.15
CA GLY A 304 24.91 14.87 16.03
C GLY A 304 24.20 13.83 15.14
N LYS A 305 24.91 12.77 14.75
CA LYS A 305 24.31 11.67 13.99
C LYS A 305 23.34 10.84 14.83
N ASP A 306 22.33 10.31 14.16
CA ASP A 306 21.76 9.03 14.57
C ASP A 306 22.76 7.88 14.28
N PHE A 307 22.43 6.65 14.68
CA PHE A 307 23.32 5.49 14.49
C PHE A 307 23.67 5.19 13.01
N TYR A 308 22.97 5.82 12.04
CA TYR A 308 23.12 5.60 10.58
C TYR A 308 23.65 6.81 9.80
N GLY A 309 23.90 7.95 10.45
CA GLY A 309 24.55 9.12 9.83
C GLY A 309 23.66 9.91 8.85
N GLN A 310 22.33 9.88 9.00
CA GLN A 310 21.43 10.38 7.95
C GLN A 310 20.71 11.71 8.20
N TYR A 311 20.40 12.10 9.45
CA TYR A 311 19.71 13.37 9.72
C TYR A 311 20.36 14.16 10.84
N VAL A 312 20.59 15.44 10.55
CA VAL A 312 21.25 16.44 11.38
C VAL A 312 20.41 17.71 11.25
N TYR A 313 19.84 18.22 12.34
CA TYR A 313 19.13 19.50 12.27
C TYR A 313 20.13 20.61 11.92
N GLN A 314 19.74 21.49 11.00
CA GLN A 314 20.57 22.62 10.63
C GLN A 314 20.60 23.64 11.77
N CYS A 315 21.69 24.39 11.91
CA CYS A 315 21.82 25.42 12.95
C CYS A 315 20.69 26.46 12.85
N SER A 316 20.23 26.78 11.63
CA SER A 316 19.09 27.67 11.38
C SER A 316 17.76 27.20 11.97
N VAL A 317 17.61 25.92 12.33
CA VAL A 317 16.42 25.42 13.02
C VAL A 317 16.28 26.06 14.41
N CYS A 318 17.40 26.24 15.12
CA CYS A 318 17.42 26.78 16.48
C CYS A 318 17.94 28.23 16.57
N HIS A 319 18.77 28.63 15.62
CA HIS A 319 19.43 29.93 15.58
C HIS A 319 19.02 30.69 14.31
N ASN A 320 17.73 30.72 13.96
CA ASN A 320 17.21 31.20 12.68
C ASN A 320 17.57 32.66 12.33
N TYR A 321 17.82 33.49 13.35
CA TYR A 321 18.26 34.88 13.15
C TYR A 321 19.78 35.04 13.00
N THR A 322 20.56 34.00 13.34
CA THR A 322 22.02 34.04 13.34
C THR A 322 22.61 33.15 12.24
N ALA A 323 22.00 32.01 11.95
CA ALA A 323 22.42 31.04 10.95
C ALA A 323 21.44 30.96 9.76
N SER A 324 21.97 30.84 8.53
CA SER A 324 21.20 30.67 7.29
C SER A 324 21.12 29.21 6.82
N GLY A 325 21.72 28.28 7.57
CA GLY A 325 21.77 26.85 7.29
C GLY A 325 22.66 26.15 8.32
N SER A 326 23.35 25.08 7.93
CA SER A 326 24.28 24.37 8.83
C SER A 326 25.63 25.08 9.02
N THR A 327 26.11 25.82 8.01
CA THR A 327 27.45 26.44 8.03
C THR A 327 27.45 27.94 7.72
N GLY A 328 26.30 28.48 7.30
CA GLY A 328 26.17 29.88 6.89
C GLY A 328 25.71 30.80 8.03
N ILE A 329 26.27 32.01 8.08
CA ILE A 329 25.86 33.08 8.99
C ILE A 329 24.85 33.98 8.29
N ALA A 330 23.63 34.08 8.81
CA ALA A 330 22.57 34.94 8.29
C ALA A 330 22.80 36.41 8.71
N ASN A 331 23.07 36.63 9.99
CA ASN A 331 23.29 37.97 10.55
C ASN A 331 24.58 38.00 11.37
N ARG A 332 25.58 38.71 10.83
CA ARG A 332 26.90 38.86 11.47
C ARG A 332 26.86 39.70 12.75
N ALA A 333 25.92 40.63 12.88
CA ALA A 333 25.77 41.42 14.09
C ALA A 333 25.32 40.55 15.26
N ASN A 334 24.38 39.63 15.02
CA ASN A 334 23.90 38.66 16.01
C ASN A 334 25.00 37.63 16.34
N HIS A 335 25.71 37.10 15.34
CA HIS A 335 26.79 36.13 15.59
C HIS A 335 27.92 36.68 16.49
N LEU A 336 28.14 38.00 16.53
CA LEU A 336 29.24 38.64 17.24
C LEU A 336 28.78 39.52 18.42
N ASN A 337 27.52 39.41 18.84
CA ASN A 337 26.93 40.25 19.91
C ASN A 337 27.30 39.82 21.34
N ARG A 338 28.09 38.75 21.52
CA ARG A 338 28.44 38.12 22.82
C ARG A 338 27.25 37.49 23.55
N GLN A 339 26.24 37.07 22.80
CA GLN A 339 25.07 36.38 23.31
C GLN A 339 24.86 35.06 22.55
N VAL A 340 24.12 34.15 23.17
CA VAL A 340 23.64 32.93 22.54
C VAL A 340 22.18 33.16 22.16
N ASP A 341 21.96 33.57 20.91
CA ASP A 341 20.64 33.88 20.36
C ASP A 341 19.94 32.59 19.89
N VAL A 342 18.94 32.13 20.63
CA VAL A 342 18.15 30.93 20.33
C VAL A 342 16.77 31.37 19.85
N ASN A 343 16.64 31.54 18.53
CA ASN A 343 15.37 31.79 17.88
C ASN A 343 14.98 30.58 17.01
N LEU A 344 14.03 29.79 17.50
CA LEU A 344 13.50 28.63 16.77
C LEU A 344 12.86 29.06 15.45
N ALA A 345 13.04 28.24 14.41
CA ALA A 345 12.47 28.51 13.10
C ALA A 345 10.92 28.47 13.15
N PRO A 346 10.23 29.35 12.41
CA PRO A 346 8.76 29.46 12.48
C PRO A 346 8.01 28.15 12.22
N ALA A 347 8.57 27.24 11.43
CA ALA A 347 7.96 25.94 11.12
C ALA A 347 7.84 25.00 12.33
N PHE A 348 8.70 25.15 13.34
CA PHE A 348 8.67 24.36 14.56
C PHE A 348 8.10 25.12 15.76
N GLY A 349 8.07 26.46 15.67
CA GLY A 349 7.52 27.34 16.69
C GLY A 349 8.23 27.20 18.05
N GLY A 350 7.56 27.74 19.08
CA GLY A 350 8.03 27.66 20.46
C GLY A 350 9.00 28.77 20.87
N THR A 351 9.40 28.71 22.14
CA THR A 351 10.31 29.68 22.77
C THR A 351 11.36 28.96 23.60
N TYR A 352 12.50 29.64 23.80
CA TYR A 352 13.55 29.22 24.70
C TYR A 352 13.67 30.25 25.83
N SER A 353 13.59 29.80 27.09
CA SER A 353 13.47 30.72 28.24
C SER A 353 14.73 31.53 28.53
N ALA A 354 15.89 31.14 27.98
CA ALA A 354 17.17 31.81 28.16
C ALA A 354 17.73 32.39 26.85
N ASP A 355 16.86 32.83 25.94
CA ASP A 355 17.30 33.51 24.71
C ASP A 355 18.14 34.77 25.02
N GLY A 356 19.23 34.97 24.28
CA GLY A 356 20.15 36.10 24.47
C GLY A 356 21.06 36.02 25.71
N HIS A 357 21.16 34.85 26.35
CA HIS A 357 22.05 34.67 27.50
C HIS A 357 23.54 34.79 27.10
N SER A 358 24.38 35.16 28.07
CA SER A 358 25.83 35.23 27.83
C SER A 358 26.46 33.83 27.71
N PRO A 359 27.48 33.64 26.86
CA PRO A 359 28.29 32.43 26.81
C PRO A 359 28.72 31.90 28.18
N GLY A 360 28.40 30.63 28.46
CA GLY A 360 28.72 29.95 29.72
C GLY A 360 27.76 30.26 30.89
N ALA A 361 26.69 31.03 30.67
CA ALA A 361 25.63 31.21 31.67
C ALA A 361 24.71 29.98 31.75
N THR A 362 23.82 29.96 32.75
CA THR A 362 22.81 28.91 32.91
C THR A 362 21.90 28.82 31.68
N VAL A 363 21.64 27.60 31.26
CA VAL A 363 20.77 27.23 30.14
C VAL A 363 19.28 27.32 30.53
N GLY A 364 18.38 27.22 29.55
CA GLY A 364 16.94 27.39 29.72
C GLY A 364 16.11 26.19 29.26
N SER A 365 14.79 26.32 29.42
CA SER A 365 13.80 25.35 28.99
C SER A 365 13.18 25.71 27.64
N CYS A 366 12.84 24.70 26.85
CA CYS A 366 12.06 24.83 25.62
C CYS A 366 10.55 24.80 25.93
N GLN A 367 9.77 25.68 25.31
CA GLN A 367 8.31 25.72 25.50
C GLN A 367 7.58 25.74 24.16
N ASN A 368 6.46 25.02 24.07
CA ASN A 368 5.59 24.99 22.89
C ASN A 368 6.31 24.62 21.58
N VAL A 369 7.38 23.82 21.66
CA VAL A 369 8.16 23.39 20.51
C VAL A 369 7.49 22.19 19.87
N TYR A 370 7.19 22.26 18.57
CA TYR A 370 6.50 21.20 17.84
C TYR A 370 7.15 19.82 17.99
N CYS A 371 8.50 19.73 17.92
CA CYS A 371 9.21 18.47 18.08
C CYS A 371 9.05 17.83 19.48
N HIS A 372 8.72 18.62 20.49
CA HIS A 372 8.49 18.19 21.87
C HIS A 372 6.99 18.04 22.18
N SER A 373 6.15 17.98 21.16
CA SER A 373 4.69 17.94 21.30
C SER A 373 4.12 16.54 21.07
N ASN A 374 2.81 16.43 21.27
CA ASN A 374 2.05 15.25 20.85
C ASN A 374 1.76 15.16 19.35
N VAL A 375 2.38 16.02 18.53
CA VAL A 375 2.28 16.09 17.07
C VAL A 375 0.89 16.52 16.59
N GLN A 376 -0.16 15.81 16.99
CA GLN A 376 -1.56 16.13 16.71
C GLN A 376 -2.50 15.49 17.75
N PRO A 377 -3.71 16.05 17.97
CA PRO A 377 -4.71 15.48 18.86
C PRO A 377 -5.36 14.20 18.29
N ASP A 378 -6.13 13.53 19.14
CA ASP A 378 -7.04 12.47 18.68
C ASP A 378 -8.06 13.03 17.66
N GLY A 379 -8.39 12.23 16.64
CA GLY A 379 -9.12 12.69 15.46
C GLY A 379 -8.22 13.21 14.33
N GLY A 380 -6.95 13.53 14.62
CA GLY A 380 -5.93 13.90 13.62
C GLY A 380 -6.15 15.25 12.96
N ILE A 381 -7.02 16.12 13.50
CA ILE A 381 -7.32 17.45 12.96
C ILE A 381 -6.72 18.53 13.86
N GLY A 382 -6.02 19.49 13.25
CA GLY A 382 -5.37 20.59 13.96
C GLY A 382 -3.94 20.28 14.42
N GLY A 383 -3.31 21.28 15.04
CA GLY A 383 -1.94 21.19 15.56
C GLY A 383 -1.84 20.54 16.94
N PRO A 384 -0.62 20.37 17.48
CA PRO A 384 -0.42 19.69 18.75
C PRO A 384 -1.14 20.37 19.92
N THR A 385 -1.62 19.55 20.85
CA THR A 385 -2.41 19.96 22.03
C THR A 385 -1.68 19.79 23.36
N ALA A 386 -0.57 19.06 23.35
CA ALA A 386 0.29 18.86 24.52
C ALA A 386 1.75 19.02 24.13
N TYR A 387 2.55 19.60 25.02
CA TYR A 387 3.97 19.88 24.81
C TYR A 387 4.76 19.54 26.07
N ASN A 388 5.89 18.87 25.89
CA ASN A 388 6.92 18.70 26.91
C ASN A 388 7.79 19.96 26.98
N THR A 389 8.34 20.22 28.16
CA THR A 389 9.15 21.41 28.45
C THR A 389 10.55 21.05 28.93
N PRO A 390 11.36 20.37 28.10
CA PRO A 390 12.68 19.91 28.50
C PRO A 390 13.63 21.08 28.74
N GLU A 391 14.59 20.87 29.64
CA GLU A 391 15.71 21.79 29.85
C GLU A 391 16.85 21.45 28.89
N TRP A 392 17.48 22.47 28.29
CA TRP A 392 18.62 22.27 27.42
C TRP A 392 19.81 21.71 28.20
N GLY A 393 20.43 20.64 27.70
CA GLY A 393 21.51 19.92 28.37
C GLY A 393 21.07 18.73 29.24
N ASP A 394 19.76 18.57 29.48
CA ASP A 394 19.23 17.38 30.18
C ASP A 394 18.79 16.31 29.17
N ALA A 395 19.63 15.28 29.02
CA ALA A 395 19.39 14.17 28.09
C ALA A 395 18.28 13.20 28.53
N ASP A 396 17.86 13.24 29.79
CA ASP A 396 16.86 12.32 30.35
C ASP A 396 15.43 12.90 30.29
N SER A 397 15.28 14.13 29.81
CA SER A 397 14.03 14.91 29.86
C SER A 397 12.96 14.53 28.82
N ILE A 398 13.31 13.83 27.72
CA ILE A 398 12.36 13.34 26.69
C ILE A 398 12.82 11.97 26.14
N GLN A 399 11.89 11.02 26.08
CA GLN A 399 12.03 9.69 25.46
C GLN A 399 10.85 9.37 24.53
N CYS A 400 10.91 8.23 23.82
CA CYS A 400 9.96 7.84 22.76
C CYS A 400 8.48 7.76 23.19
N GLY A 401 8.18 7.71 24.50
CA GLY A 401 6.80 7.68 25.02
C GLY A 401 6.27 9.05 25.49
N ASP A 402 7.13 10.07 25.54
CA ASP A 402 6.77 11.38 26.11
C ASP A 402 6.09 12.27 25.06
N CYS A 403 6.39 12.09 23.77
CA CYS A 403 5.72 12.80 22.69
C CYS A 403 4.34 12.20 22.42
N HIS A 404 4.26 10.88 22.21
CA HIS A 404 2.99 10.18 22.03
C HIS A 404 2.99 8.87 22.81
N ALA A 405 1.79 8.44 23.20
CA ALA A 405 1.57 7.15 23.83
C ALA A 405 2.26 6.03 23.03
N GLY A 406 3.01 5.18 23.73
CA GLY A 406 3.84 4.14 23.11
C GLY A 406 3.08 2.84 22.83
N ASP A 407 3.82 1.73 22.72
CA ASP A 407 3.28 0.39 22.48
C ASP A 407 3.04 -0.40 23.79
N GLY A 408 3.19 0.25 24.95
CA GLY A 408 3.13 -0.32 26.29
C GLY A 408 4.40 -1.06 26.73
N GLY A 409 5.48 -1.00 25.95
CA GLY A 409 6.83 -1.48 26.29
C GLY A 409 7.97 -0.55 25.86
N HIS A 410 7.72 0.36 24.90
CA HIS A 410 8.56 1.48 24.51
C HIS A 410 8.20 2.72 25.34
N GLY A 411 9.06 3.07 26.28
CA GLY A 411 9.02 4.33 27.03
C GLY A 411 8.61 4.20 28.50
N HIS A 412 9.05 5.19 29.28
CA HIS A 412 8.81 5.45 30.71
C HIS A 412 7.35 5.24 31.19
N GLY A 413 6.88 3.99 31.27
CA GLY A 413 5.57 3.66 31.84
C GLY A 413 4.33 4.19 31.10
N GLY A 414 4.48 4.68 29.87
CA GLY A 414 3.39 5.29 29.10
C GLY A 414 2.28 4.31 28.70
N ALA A 415 1.04 4.79 28.67
CA ALA A 415 -0.11 4.02 28.18
C ALA A 415 0.05 3.67 26.69
N LYS A 416 -0.64 2.60 26.25
CA LYS A 416 -0.68 2.24 24.83
C LYS A 416 -1.40 3.31 24.02
N ILE A 417 -0.92 3.57 22.80
CA ILE A 417 -1.59 4.47 21.86
C ILE A 417 -3.04 4.02 21.61
N ALA A 418 -3.96 4.95 21.88
CA ALA A 418 -5.41 4.72 21.76
C ALA A 418 -6.06 5.59 20.69
N THR A 419 -5.31 6.53 20.09
CA THR A 419 -5.84 7.48 19.11
C THR A 419 -6.36 6.77 17.86
N GLY A 420 -7.46 7.29 17.30
CA GLY A 420 -8.11 6.71 16.13
C GLY A 420 -8.50 5.24 16.30
N SER A 421 -7.90 4.35 15.52
CA SER A 421 -8.21 2.90 15.53
C SER A 421 -7.05 2.02 16.01
N HIS A 422 -6.02 2.60 16.64
CA HIS A 422 -4.86 1.83 17.12
C HIS A 422 -5.25 0.71 18.08
N ALA A 423 -6.11 0.98 19.08
CA ALA A 423 -6.53 -0.02 20.06
C ALA A 423 -7.13 -1.27 19.40
N LYS A 424 -7.93 -1.09 18.35
CA LYS A 424 -8.56 -2.19 17.58
C LYS A 424 -7.50 -3.00 16.82
N HIS A 425 -6.60 -2.33 16.11
CA HIS A 425 -5.58 -3.00 15.31
C HIS A 425 -4.52 -3.69 16.18
N LEU A 426 -4.08 -3.06 17.27
CA LEU A 426 -3.08 -3.62 18.19
C LEU A 426 -3.60 -4.81 19.02
N THR A 427 -4.92 -5.04 19.05
CA THR A 427 -5.53 -6.24 19.63
C THR A 427 -5.21 -7.49 18.82
N TYR A 428 -5.07 -7.36 17.49
CA TYR A 428 -4.64 -8.47 16.64
C TYR A 428 -3.12 -8.60 16.68
N GLY A 429 -2.64 -9.82 16.91
CA GLY A 429 -1.20 -10.09 17.06
C GLY A 429 -0.40 -9.96 15.76
N PHE A 430 -1.04 -10.02 14.58
CA PHE A 430 -0.41 -10.03 13.25
C PHE A 430 0.82 -10.96 13.13
N THR A 431 0.80 -12.12 13.78
CA THR A 431 1.95 -13.04 13.92
C THR A 431 3.23 -12.41 14.52
N ALA A 432 3.14 -11.18 15.01
CA ALA A 432 4.22 -10.41 15.59
C ALA A 432 4.49 -10.81 17.05
N THR A 433 5.77 -10.92 17.38
CA THR A 433 6.24 -11.33 18.73
C THR A 433 6.28 -10.20 19.76
N SER A 434 6.17 -8.93 19.35
CA SER A 434 6.10 -7.77 20.25
C SER A 434 5.16 -6.70 19.71
N ASN A 435 4.70 -5.78 20.58
CA ASN A 435 3.85 -4.65 20.14
C ASN A 435 4.57 -3.70 19.18
N THR A 436 5.89 -3.60 19.31
CA THR A 436 6.80 -2.79 18.47
C THR A 436 6.75 -3.22 17.01
N VAL A 437 6.81 -4.54 16.79
CA VAL A 437 6.71 -5.14 15.45
C VAL A 437 5.32 -4.91 14.87
N ARG A 438 4.28 -4.79 15.70
CA ARG A 438 2.92 -4.49 15.23
C ARG A 438 2.82 -3.09 14.63
N CYS A 439 3.55 -2.10 15.14
CA CYS A 439 3.54 -0.75 14.58
C CYS A 439 4.14 -0.71 13.16
N MET A 440 5.18 -1.53 12.89
CA MET A 440 5.87 -1.58 11.59
C MET A 440 5.00 -2.08 10.44
N ILE A 441 3.92 -2.78 10.76
CA ILE A 441 2.97 -3.28 9.77
C ILE A 441 2.28 -2.12 9.05
N CYS A 442 2.03 -1.03 9.78
CA CYS A 442 1.35 0.15 9.25
C CYS A 442 2.27 1.36 9.03
N HIS A 443 3.38 1.43 9.77
CA HIS A 443 4.38 2.49 9.68
C HIS A 443 5.69 1.93 9.14
N LYS A 444 5.67 1.30 7.96
CA LYS A 444 6.87 0.74 7.35
C LYS A 444 7.79 1.84 6.80
N TYR A 445 9.08 1.78 7.13
CA TYR A 445 10.07 2.81 6.76
C TYR A 445 10.95 2.46 5.55
N THR A 446 11.16 1.18 5.26
CA THR A 446 12.03 0.71 4.17
C THR A 446 11.33 -0.36 3.34
N ASP A 447 11.80 -0.65 2.13
CA ASP A 447 11.28 -1.75 1.30
C ASP A 447 11.64 -3.16 1.80
N GLN A 448 12.27 -3.28 2.98
CA GLN A 448 12.73 -4.57 3.48
C GLN A 448 11.54 -5.50 3.84
N PRO A 449 11.65 -6.83 3.65
CA PRO A 449 10.60 -7.79 4.01
C PRO A 449 10.26 -7.76 5.51
N PHE A 450 8.99 -7.96 5.86
CA PHE A 450 8.56 -8.07 7.27
C PHE A 450 9.14 -9.32 7.95
N VAL A 451 9.79 -9.14 9.10
CA VAL A 451 10.34 -10.22 9.93
C VAL A 451 9.56 -10.28 11.26
N PRO A 452 8.87 -11.38 11.61
CA PRO A 452 7.99 -11.45 12.79
C PRO A 452 8.70 -11.43 14.16
N THR A 453 10.02 -11.65 14.18
CA THR A 453 10.86 -11.78 15.38
C THR A 453 11.95 -10.71 15.40
N CYS A 454 11.98 -9.89 16.45
CA CYS A 454 13.05 -8.90 16.66
C CYS A 454 14.30 -9.41 17.39
N PHE A 455 14.32 -10.68 17.80
CA PHE A 455 15.44 -11.24 18.56
C PHE A 455 15.91 -12.54 17.90
N GLY A 456 17.17 -12.59 17.44
CA GLY A 456 17.76 -13.87 17.01
C GLY A 456 18.91 -13.87 16.01
N ASN A 457 19.86 -12.91 16.01
CA ASN A 457 21.13 -13.11 15.30
C ASN A 457 22.35 -12.67 16.14
N PRO A 458 23.34 -13.56 16.38
CA PRO A 458 24.58 -13.23 17.10
C PRO A 458 25.53 -12.25 16.37
N TYR A 459 25.22 -11.78 15.17
CA TYR A 459 26.01 -10.80 14.43
C TYR A 459 25.48 -9.35 14.47
N GLY A 460 24.57 -9.01 15.39
CA GLY A 460 24.24 -7.60 15.70
C GLY A 460 23.54 -6.81 14.58
N ASN A 461 23.06 -7.46 13.53
CA ASN A 461 22.31 -6.84 12.44
C ASN A 461 20.97 -7.55 12.27
N THR A 462 19.93 -7.09 12.98
CA THR A 462 18.56 -7.34 12.55
C THR A 462 17.69 -6.14 12.92
N VAL A 463 17.22 -5.50 11.86
CA VAL A 463 16.58 -4.19 11.77
C VAL A 463 15.16 -4.28 12.31
N CYS A 464 14.95 -3.84 13.56
CA CYS A 464 13.58 -3.59 14.03
C CYS A 464 13.23 -2.12 14.06
N HIS A 465 14.02 -1.21 14.60
CA HIS A 465 13.63 0.21 14.71
C HIS A 465 14.83 1.17 14.63
N TRP A 466 15.88 0.82 13.88
CA TRP A 466 17.13 1.61 13.90
C TRP A 466 17.24 2.70 12.82
N GLY A 467 16.22 2.91 11.98
CA GLY A 467 16.17 3.98 10.95
C GLY A 467 15.19 5.12 11.26
N THR A 468 14.76 5.25 12.53
CA THR A 468 13.59 6.03 12.95
C THR A 468 13.83 7.54 13.06
N GLY A 469 15.04 8.01 13.33
CA GLY A 469 15.29 9.44 13.61
C GLY A 469 14.83 10.38 12.49
N ALA A 470 15.12 10.03 11.24
CA ALA A 470 14.96 10.89 10.07
C ALA A 470 13.51 11.26 9.69
N LYS A 471 12.53 10.37 9.92
CA LYS A 471 11.10 10.68 9.64
C LYS A 471 10.23 10.77 10.87
N HIS A 472 10.71 10.36 12.04
CA HIS A 472 9.88 10.38 13.24
C HIS A 472 9.70 11.80 13.81
N ALA A 473 10.65 12.71 13.54
CA ALA A 473 10.63 14.10 14.00
C ALA A 473 10.80 15.13 12.85
N ASN A 474 10.40 14.78 11.62
CA ASN A 474 10.49 15.65 10.44
C ASN A 474 9.24 16.49 10.17
N GLY A 475 8.27 16.50 11.09
CA GLY A 475 7.00 17.19 10.89
C GLY A 475 5.96 16.41 10.09
N LYS A 476 6.16 15.11 9.83
CA LYS A 476 5.24 14.28 9.04
C LYS A 476 4.85 13.00 9.76
N ILE A 477 3.68 12.48 9.41
CA ILE A 477 3.11 11.21 9.87
C ILE A 477 3.12 10.24 8.69
N ASP A 478 4.24 9.56 8.52
CA ASP A 478 4.42 8.61 7.42
C ASP A 478 3.70 7.28 7.73
N VAL A 479 2.72 6.94 6.89
CA VAL A 479 1.97 5.68 6.95
C VAL A 479 2.23 4.89 5.68
N ARG A 480 2.76 3.67 5.83
CA ARG A 480 3.02 2.77 4.72
C ARG A 480 2.78 1.33 5.18
N LEU A 481 1.83 0.67 4.53
CA LEU A 481 1.42 -0.69 4.86
C LEU A 481 2.40 -1.72 4.31
N ASP A 482 2.62 -2.82 5.03
CA ASP A 482 3.47 -3.91 4.54
C ASP A 482 2.83 -4.66 3.34
N PRO A 483 3.60 -4.94 2.26
CA PRO A 483 3.11 -5.65 1.08
C PRO A 483 2.54 -7.05 1.34
N VAL A 484 2.85 -7.69 2.48
CA VAL A 484 2.26 -8.99 2.87
C VAL A 484 0.74 -8.93 3.02
N PHE A 485 0.19 -7.73 3.26
CA PHE A 485 -1.24 -7.45 3.33
C PHE A 485 -1.82 -7.03 1.97
N GLY A 486 -0.99 -6.94 0.92
CA GLY A 486 -1.36 -6.62 -0.46
C GLY A 486 -0.33 -5.71 -1.10
N ASN A 487 0.17 -6.05 -2.29
CA ASN A 487 1.27 -5.33 -2.96
C ASN A 487 0.92 -3.87 -3.34
N MET A 488 -0.37 -3.50 -3.30
CA MET A 488 -0.87 -2.15 -3.57
C MET A 488 -1.58 -1.52 -2.35
N SER A 489 -1.37 -2.08 -1.15
CA SER A 489 -1.99 -1.57 0.08
C SER A 489 -1.55 -0.14 0.34
N ALA A 490 -2.49 0.77 0.55
CA ALA A 490 -2.19 2.19 0.72
C ALA A 490 -3.10 2.83 1.76
N TYR A 491 -2.52 3.70 2.59
CA TYR A 491 -3.27 4.68 3.38
C TYR A 491 -3.49 5.92 2.50
N GLN A 492 -4.73 6.37 2.39
CA GLN A 492 -5.11 7.45 1.46
C GLN A 492 -4.94 8.86 2.05
N GLY A 493 -4.43 8.96 3.29
CA GLY A 493 -4.19 10.23 3.96
C GLY A 493 -2.84 10.83 3.59
N GLY A 494 -2.79 12.16 3.49
CA GLY A 494 -1.53 12.88 3.33
C GLY A 494 -0.68 12.83 4.62
N PRO A 495 0.66 12.89 4.52
CA PRO A 495 1.55 12.76 5.66
C PRO A 495 1.63 14.02 6.54
N GLU A 496 1.00 15.12 6.15
CA GLU A 496 1.02 16.35 6.96
C GLU A 496 0.10 16.22 8.18
N PRO A 497 0.56 16.60 9.39
CA PRO A 497 -0.27 16.66 10.59
C PRO A 497 -1.50 17.55 10.39
N GLY A 498 -2.62 17.16 11.01
CA GLY A 498 -3.86 17.94 10.94
C GLY A 498 -4.75 17.64 9.73
N ASN A 499 -4.32 16.77 8.80
CA ASN A 499 -5.13 16.32 7.65
C ASN A 499 -6.32 15.43 8.03
N GLY A 500 -6.46 15.05 9.30
CA GLY A 500 -7.44 14.08 9.75
C GLY A 500 -7.07 12.65 9.38
N TYR A 501 -7.95 11.73 9.79
CA TYR A 501 -7.84 10.33 9.45
C TYR A 501 -8.41 10.02 8.06
N ALA A 502 -7.76 9.08 7.36
CA ALA A 502 -8.17 8.61 6.04
C ALA A 502 -8.43 7.10 6.03
N ASN A 503 -8.92 6.61 4.90
CA ASN A 503 -9.16 5.18 4.70
C ASN A 503 -7.92 4.47 4.14
N CYS A 504 -7.92 3.14 4.21
CA CYS A 504 -6.97 2.27 3.53
C CYS A 504 -7.59 1.68 2.26
N THR A 505 -6.77 1.27 1.29
CA THR A 505 -7.22 0.53 0.10
C THR A 505 -6.34 -0.68 -0.16
N ASN A 506 -6.84 -1.62 -0.99
CA ASN A 506 -6.12 -2.81 -1.46
C ASN A 506 -5.50 -3.68 -0.34
N THR A 507 -6.08 -3.63 0.86
CA THR A 507 -5.58 -4.33 2.05
C THR A 507 -6.41 -5.59 2.29
N TYR A 508 -5.75 -6.73 2.43
CA TYR A 508 -6.34 -8.06 2.60
C TYR A 508 -7.35 -8.11 3.76
N CYS A 509 -7.00 -7.57 4.93
CA CYS A 509 -7.81 -7.62 6.16
C CYS A 509 -9.16 -6.88 6.05
N HIS A 510 -9.30 -5.96 5.10
CA HIS A 510 -10.56 -5.25 4.84
C HIS A 510 -11.17 -5.57 3.48
N SER A 511 -10.70 -6.64 2.83
CA SER A 511 -11.23 -7.12 1.55
C SER A 511 -12.54 -7.91 1.73
N ASN A 512 -13.18 -8.24 0.62
CA ASN A 512 -14.38 -9.09 0.60
C ASN A 512 -14.08 -10.60 0.81
N GLY A 513 -12.86 -10.98 1.16
CA GLY A 513 -12.46 -12.38 1.40
C GLY A 513 -12.39 -13.26 0.14
N THR A 514 -12.46 -12.68 -1.07
CA THR A 514 -12.35 -13.44 -2.34
C THR A 514 -10.92 -13.62 -2.82
N SER A 515 -9.98 -12.85 -2.27
CA SER A 515 -8.56 -12.84 -2.64
C SER A 515 -7.84 -14.18 -2.50
N VAL A 516 -8.30 -15.03 -1.57
CA VAL A 516 -7.81 -16.40 -1.39
C VAL A 516 -8.09 -17.25 -2.64
N ALA A 517 -9.21 -17.03 -3.31
CA ALA A 517 -9.60 -17.74 -4.54
C ALA A 517 -9.05 -17.07 -5.81
N SER A 518 -9.10 -15.74 -5.87
CA SER A 518 -8.76 -14.96 -7.07
C SER A 518 -7.28 -14.61 -7.18
N GLY A 519 -6.51 -14.72 -6.10
CA GLY A 519 -5.13 -14.21 -6.02
C GLY A 519 -5.04 -12.68 -5.98
N ALA A 520 -6.15 -11.96 -6.10
CA ALA A 520 -6.20 -10.50 -6.15
C ALA A 520 -6.97 -9.95 -4.94
N VAL A 521 -6.36 -8.98 -4.24
CA VAL A 521 -7.07 -8.19 -3.23
C VAL A 521 -7.90 -7.14 -3.96
N THR A 522 -9.16 -7.44 -4.24
CA THR A 522 -10.09 -6.48 -4.83
C THR A 522 -10.30 -5.29 -3.89
N ALA A 523 -10.37 -4.09 -4.46
CA ALA A 523 -10.68 -2.88 -3.71
C ALA A 523 -12.01 -3.06 -2.96
N SER A 524 -11.93 -3.03 -1.63
CA SER A 524 -13.08 -2.88 -0.75
C SER A 524 -12.88 -1.55 -0.02
N ALA A 525 -13.93 -0.72 -0.03
CA ALA A 525 -13.88 0.58 0.63
C ALA A 525 -13.78 0.35 2.13
N THR A 526 -12.62 0.61 2.70
CA THR A 526 -12.46 0.62 4.16
C THR A 526 -13.05 1.90 4.72
N THR A 527 -13.52 1.85 5.96
CA THR A 527 -13.94 3.06 6.65
C THR A 527 -12.72 3.91 7.00
N ASN A 528 -12.93 5.21 7.21
CA ASN A 528 -11.84 6.08 7.65
C ASN A 528 -11.29 5.56 8.99
N TRP A 529 -9.98 5.65 9.17
CA TRP A 529 -9.33 5.38 10.46
C TRP A 529 -10.00 6.24 11.56
N GLY A 530 -10.14 5.69 12.76
CA GLY A 530 -10.87 6.33 13.86
C GLY A 530 -12.40 6.23 13.78
N SER A 531 -12.97 5.60 12.74
CA SER A 531 -14.41 5.33 12.68
C SER A 531 -14.86 4.22 13.64
N GLY A 532 -16.19 4.07 13.77
CA GLY A 532 -16.87 3.08 14.60
C GLY A 532 -16.58 1.61 14.21
N THR A 533 -17.24 0.67 14.88
CA THR A 533 -17.13 -0.76 14.55
C THR A 533 -17.73 -1.04 13.18
N ILE A 534 -17.04 -1.85 12.39
CA ILE A 534 -17.47 -2.26 11.05
C ILE A 534 -18.24 -3.58 11.17
N GLY A 535 -19.45 -3.65 10.61
CA GLY A 535 -20.21 -4.90 10.48
C GLY A 535 -19.82 -5.70 9.23
N CYS A 536 -20.22 -6.97 9.14
CA CYS A 536 -19.85 -7.87 8.03
C CYS A 536 -20.18 -7.27 6.64
N SER A 537 -21.34 -6.63 6.52
CA SER A 537 -21.88 -6.03 5.27
C SER A 537 -20.99 -4.94 4.67
N ALA A 538 -20.08 -4.35 5.44
CA ALA A 538 -19.18 -3.32 4.94
C ALA A 538 -18.02 -3.89 4.10
N CYS A 539 -17.67 -5.16 4.29
CA CYS A 539 -16.59 -5.82 3.52
C CYS A 539 -17.14 -6.79 2.48
N HIS A 540 -18.19 -7.54 2.81
CA HIS A 540 -18.86 -8.46 1.90
C HIS A 540 -20.37 -8.50 2.20
N ALA A 541 -21.20 -8.86 1.23
CA ALA A 541 -22.63 -9.04 1.50
C ALA A 541 -22.88 -10.10 2.60
N TYR A 542 -23.99 -9.98 3.32
CA TYR A 542 -24.36 -10.85 4.42
C TYR A 542 -25.73 -11.51 4.16
N PRO A 543 -25.78 -12.82 3.82
CA PRO A 543 -24.65 -13.69 3.46
C PRO A 543 -23.99 -13.27 2.12
N PRO A 544 -22.81 -13.81 1.77
CA PRO A 544 -22.13 -13.47 0.53
C PRO A 544 -23.00 -13.69 -0.72
N ASN A 545 -23.25 -12.60 -1.47
CA ASN A 545 -24.13 -12.56 -2.62
C ASN A 545 -23.33 -12.26 -3.91
N TYR A 546 -22.89 -13.32 -4.57
CA TYR A 546 -22.24 -13.27 -5.88
C TYR A 546 -22.62 -14.52 -6.70
N PRO A 547 -22.58 -14.45 -8.05
CA PRO A 547 -22.88 -15.62 -8.89
C PRO A 547 -21.99 -16.82 -8.55
N ASN A 548 -22.57 -18.01 -8.58
CA ASN A 548 -21.79 -19.24 -8.41
C ASN A 548 -20.71 -19.36 -9.50
N GLY A 549 -19.45 -19.55 -9.09
CA GLY A 549 -18.29 -19.62 -9.98
C GLY A 549 -17.58 -18.29 -10.21
N THR A 550 -18.18 -17.15 -9.85
CA THR A 550 -17.60 -15.82 -10.05
C THR A 550 -17.81 -14.94 -8.82
N PRO A 551 -16.76 -14.65 -8.03
CA PRO A 551 -15.34 -14.98 -8.24
C PRO A 551 -14.94 -16.40 -7.79
N LYS A 552 -15.83 -17.15 -7.12
CA LYS A 552 -15.60 -18.53 -6.66
C LYS A 552 -16.92 -19.28 -6.50
N ALA A 553 -16.86 -20.56 -6.16
CA ALA A 553 -18.05 -21.35 -5.85
C ALA A 553 -18.92 -20.68 -4.78
N ASN A 554 -20.24 -20.65 -5.01
CA ASN A 554 -21.22 -20.07 -4.10
C ASN A 554 -22.47 -20.92 -3.98
N SER A 555 -22.83 -21.29 -2.75
CA SER A 555 -24.10 -21.93 -2.41
C SER A 555 -24.88 -21.17 -1.34
N HIS A 556 -24.50 -19.93 -1.00
CA HIS A 556 -25.15 -19.14 0.07
C HIS A 556 -26.62 -18.82 -0.18
N ALA A 557 -27.10 -18.85 -1.43
CA ALA A 557 -28.53 -18.72 -1.73
C ALA A 557 -29.40 -19.74 -0.98
N HIS A 558 -28.81 -20.89 -0.61
CA HIS A 558 -29.45 -21.95 0.16
C HIS A 558 -28.94 -22.06 1.62
N HIS A 559 -27.96 -21.22 2.00
CA HIS A 559 -27.30 -21.28 3.32
C HIS A 559 -27.16 -19.85 3.89
N SER A 560 -28.14 -19.44 4.70
CA SER A 560 -28.26 -18.06 5.21
C SER A 560 -27.81 -17.87 6.67
N VAL A 561 -27.50 -18.94 7.40
CA VAL A 561 -27.13 -18.90 8.82
C VAL A 561 -25.65 -19.22 8.98
N CYS A 562 -24.82 -18.19 9.19
CA CYS A 562 -23.37 -18.31 9.12
C CYS A 562 -22.77 -19.21 10.22
N ASN A 563 -23.24 -19.10 11.47
CA ASN A 563 -22.67 -19.85 12.61
C ASN A 563 -22.96 -21.36 12.57
N LEU A 564 -23.86 -21.84 11.71
CA LEU A 564 -24.00 -23.29 11.47
C LEU A 564 -22.74 -23.88 10.80
N CYS A 565 -22.03 -23.09 9.99
CA CYS A 565 -20.85 -23.54 9.26
C CYS A 565 -19.56 -22.86 9.72
N HIS A 566 -19.63 -21.63 10.22
CA HIS A 566 -18.47 -20.80 10.57
C HIS A 566 -18.36 -20.55 12.09
N ASN A 567 -18.71 -21.56 12.90
CA ASN A 567 -18.84 -21.41 14.36
C ASN A 567 -17.53 -21.00 15.07
N SER A 568 -16.38 -21.37 14.52
CA SER A 568 -15.07 -20.94 15.04
C SER A 568 -14.80 -19.45 14.82
N THR A 569 -15.43 -18.84 13.81
CA THR A 569 -15.24 -17.44 13.40
C THR A 569 -16.34 -16.53 13.96
N SER A 570 -17.58 -17.02 14.01
CA SER A 570 -18.74 -16.32 14.56
C SER A 570 -19.66 -17.29 15.27
N SER A 571 -19.89 -17.09 16.57
CA SER A 571 -20.79 -17.95 17.36
C SER A 571 -22.28 -17.56 17.22
N ASP A 572 -22.58 -16.30 16.89
CA ASP A 572 -23.93 -15.76 16.77
C ASP A 572 -24.37 -15.52 15.31
N GLY A 573 -23.45 -15.70 14.37
CA GLY A 573 -23.64 -15.49 12.93
C GLY A 573 -23.44 -14.04 12.49
N VAL A 574 -23.42 -13.07 13.40
CA VAL A 574 -23.44 -11.63 13.08
C VAL A 574 -22.23 -10.85 13.61
N THR A 575 -21.47 -11.42 14.56
CA THR A 575 -20.24 -10.82 15.10
C THR A 575 -19.04 -11.75 14.90
N ILE A 576 -17.87 -11.16 14.66
CA ILE A 576 -16.61 -11.92 14.57
C ILE A 576 -16.10 -12.14 16.00
N THR A 577 -16.21 -13.36 16.50
CA THR A 577 -15.75 -13.74 17.85
C THR A 577 -14.30 -14.19 17.87
N ASN A 578 -13.77 -14.63 16.72
CA ASN A 578 -12.36 -14.98 16.56
C ASN A 578 -11.79 -14.34 15.30
N THR A 579 -11.01 -13.27 15.48
CA THR A 579 -10.36 -12.59 14.36
C THR A 579 -9.27 -13.43 13.71
N ALA A 580 -8.61 -14.32 14.46
CA ALA A 580 -7.54 -15.16 13.92
C ALA A 580 -8.05 -16.11 12.82
N THR A 581 -9.24 -16.69 12.97
CA THR A 581 -9.87 -17.53 11.93
C THR A 581 -10.61 -16.71 10.87
N HIS A 582 -10.87 -15.43 11.10
CA HIS A 582 -11.46 -14.57 10.07
C HIS A 582 -10.44 -14.12 9.02
N VAL A 583 -9.17 -13.89 9.43
CA VAL A 583 -8.12 -13.29 8.57
C VAL A 583 -6.90 -14.20 8.34
N ASN A 584 -7.01 -15.52 8.52
CA ASN A 584 -5.90 -16.47 8.33
C ASN A 584 -5.68 -16.93 6.87
N LYS A 585 -6.35 -16.32 5.88
CA LYS A 585 -6.31 -16.72 4.46
C LYS A 585 -6.85 -18.14 4.19
N ALA A 586 -7.71 -18.67 5.06
CA ALA A 586 -8.45 -19.90 4.84
C ALA A 586 -9.97 -19.67 4.94
N TYR A 587 -10.75 -20.65 4.48
CA TYR A 587 -12.19 -20.70 4.74
C TYR A 587 -12.41 -21.67 5.90
N ASP A 588 -12.44 -21.14 7.12
CA ASP A 588 -12.65 -21.95 8.31
C ASP A 588 -14.11 -22.34 8.43
N LEU A 589 -14.38 -23.63 8.28
CA LEU A 589 -15.68 -24.23 8.53
C LEU A 589 -15.59 -25.17 9.72
N VAL A 590 -16.32 -24.83 10.78
CA VAL A 590 -16.49 -25.67 11.97
C VAL A 590 -18.00 -25.74 12.24
N PRO A 591 -18.57 -26.95 12.35
CA PRO A 591 -20.00 -27.12 12.57
C PRO A 591 -20.46 -26.43 13.86
N GLY A 592 -21.58 -25.73 13.76
CA GLY A 592 -22.27 -25.13 14.89
C GLY A 592 -23.08 -26.15 15.70
N PRO A 593 -23.73 -25.71 16.79
CA PRO A 593 -24.59 -26.56 17.59
C PRO A 593 -25.69 -27.23 16.76
N GLY A 594 -25.85 -28.55 16.90
CA GLY A 594 -26.94 -29.31 16.25
C GLY A 594 -26.71 -29.73 14.80
N VAL A 595 -25.54 -29.42 14.21
CA VAL A 595 -25.16 -29.87 12.86
C VAL A 595 -23.80 -30.57 12.89
N SER A 596 -23.56 -31.47 11.93
CA SER A 596 -22.27 -32.15 11.78
C SER A 596 -21.90 -32.30 10.31
N PHE A 597 -20.63 -32.06 9.99
CA PHE A 597 -20.03 -32.33 8.68
C PHE A 597 -18.50 -32.38 8.82
N SER A 598 -17.83 -33.05 7.88
CA SER A 598 -16.39 -32.90 7.65
C SER A 598 -16.16 -31.93 6.50
N TYR A 599 -15.11 -31.11 6.56
CA TYR A 599 -14.76 -30.17 5.49
C TYR A 599 -13.30 -30.32 5.08
N THR A 600 -13.08 -30.38 3.76
CA THR A 600 -11.75 -30.31 3.14
C THR A 600 -11.61 -28.98 2.44
N TYR A 601 -10.66 -28.17 2.92
CA TYR A 601 -10.40 -26.82 2.40
C TYR A 601 -9.93 -26.84 0.94
N ALA A 602 -10.51 -25.96 0.13
CA ALA A 602 -9.99 -25.58 -1.19
C ALA A 602 -10.31 -24.11 -1.47
N ALA A 603 -9.36 -23.40 -2.07
CA ALA A 603 -9.48 -21.96 -2.34
C ALA A 603 -10.65 -21.60 -3.26
N THR A 604 -11.15 -22.53 -4.09
CA THR A 604 -12.22 -22.27 -5.07
C THR A 604 -13.60 -22.75 -4.65
N GLY A 605 -13.74 -23.42 -3.50
CA GLY A 605 -14.98 -24.08 -3.06
C GLY A 605 -14.74 -25.52 -2.63
N GLY A 606 -14.40 -25.71 -1.36
CA GLY A 606 -14.04 -27.02 -0.78
C GLY A 606 -15.15 -28.08 -0.82
N MET A 607 -14.81 -29.26 -0.28
CA MET A 607 -15.69 -30.43 -0.25
C MET A 607 -16.17 -30.71 1.18
N CYS A 608 -17.47 -30.94 1.31
CA CYS A 608 -18.09 -31.36 2.56
C CYS A 608 -18.43 -32.86 2.51
N GLY A 609 -18.29 -33.55 3.65
CA GLY A 609 -18.62 -34.97 3.81
C GLY A 609 -19.45 -35.21 5.06
N SER A 610 -20.16 -36.35 5.11
CA SER A 610 -20.97 -36.78 6.27
C SER A 610 -21.90 -35.67 6.78
N ILE A 611 -22.59 -34.97 5.88
CA ILE A 611 -23.30 -33.73 6.19
C ILE A 611 -24.68 -34.08 6.78
N SER A 612 -24.92 -33.74 8.05
CA SER A 612 -26.18 -34.04 8.74
C SER A 612 -27.40 -33.44 8.03
N CYS A 613 -27.25 -32.25 7.45
CA CYS A 613 -28.31 -31.55 6.73
C CYS A 613 -28.59 -32.11 5.32
N HIS A 614 -27.70 -32.96 4.78
CA HIS A 614 -27.83 -33.58 3.46
C HIS A 614 -27.96 -35.11 3.57
N GLY A 615 -28.56 -35.61 4.66
CA GLY A 615 -28.79 -37.05 4.86
C GLY A 615 -27.49 -37.87 4.98
N GLY A 616 -26.38 -37.24 5.36
CA GLY A 616 -25.06 -37.88 5.45
C GLY A 616 -24.28 -37.91 4.13
N ALA A 617 -24.85 -37.45 3.02
CA ALA A 617 -24.16 -37.41 1.74
C ALA A 617 -23.02 -36.37 1.72
N GLY A 618 -22.00 -36.64 0.89
CA GLY A 618 -20.98 -35.65 0.56
C GLY A 618 -21.45 -34.68 -0.51
N ALA A 619 -20.95 -33.45 -0.48
CA ALA A 619 -21.28 -32.41 -1.45
C ALA A 619 -20.09 -31.50 -1.70
N THR A 620 -19.97 -31.02 -2.94
CA THR A 620 -18.99 -29.99 -3.32
C THR A 620 -19.66 -28.62 -3.24
N TRP A 621 -19.03 -27.65 -2.58
CA TRP A 621 -19.56 -26.29 -2.50
C TRP A 621 -19.65 -25.68 -3.90
N GLY A 622 -20.79 -25.06 -4.23
CA GLY A 622 -21.10 -24.55 -5.57
C GLY A 622 -21.55 -25.61 -6.59
N ALA A 623 -21.62 -26.89 -6.25
CA ALA A 623 -22.22 -27.90 -7.10
C ALA A 623 -23.72 -28.09 -6.78
N THR A 624 -24.49 -28.53 -7.78
CA THR A 624 -25.89 -28.95 -7.58
C THR A 624 -25.92 -30.38 -7.05
N VAL A 625 -26.68 -30.62 -5.98
CA VAL A 625 -26.98 -31.98 -5.51
C VAL A 625 -28.04 -32.60 -6.42
N GLN A 626 -27.70 -33.66 -7.14
CA GLN A 626 -28.62 -34.34 -8.07
C GLN A 626 -29.64 -35.24 -7.34
N CYS A 627 -30.78 -35.50 -8.00
CA CYS A 627 -31.73 -36.55 -7.60
C CYS A 627 -31.00 -37.90 -7.45
N GLY A 628 -31.33 -38.68 -6.41
CA GLY A 628 -30.60 -39.91 -6.06
C GLY A 628 -29.48 -39.71 -5.02
N GLY A 629 -29.14 -38.46 -4.71
CA GLY A 629 -28.12 -38.13 -3.70
C GLY A 629 -28.58 -38.34 -2.25
N CYS A 630 -29.87 -38.10 -1.95
CA CYS A 630 -30.42 -38.18 -0.59
C CYS A 630 -31.23 -39.46 -0.33
N HIS A 631 -31.98 -39.93 -1.33
CA HIS A 631 -32.79 -41.15 -1.30
C HIS A 631 -32.80 -41.79 -2.70
N GLU A 632 -33.18 -43.06 -2.81
CA GLU A 632 -33.33 -43.73 -4.12
C GLU A 632 -34.42 -43.06 -4.97
N VAL A 633 -34.23 -42.98 -6.30
CA VAL A 633 -35.17 -42.33 -7.22
C VAL A 633 -35.50 -43.26 -8.40
N PRO A 634 -36.68 -43.90 -8.40
CA PRO A 634 -37.54 -44.13 -7.23
C PRO A 634 -36.93 -45.22 -6.31
N PRO A 635 -37.41 -45.38 -5.07
CA PRO A 635 -37.05 -46.52 -4.22
C PRO A 635 -37.31 -47.85 -4.92
N ALA A 636 -36.41 -48.82 -4.78
CA ALA A 636 -36.44 -50.11 -5.46
C ALA A 636 -37.52 -51.08 -4.91
N THR A 637 -38.77 -50.63 -4.86
CA THR A 637 -39.94 -51.41 -4.44
C THR A 637 -40.74 -51.88 -5.66
N PRO A 638 -41.41 -53.05 -5.60
CA PRO A 638 -42.26 -53.55 -6.69
C PRO A 638 -43.28 -52.54 -7.21
N ALA A 639 -43.96 -51.77 -6.34
CA ALA A 639 -44.90 -50.74 -6.77
C ALA A 639 -44.22 -49.58 -7.51
N HIS A 640 -43.14 -49.01 -6.98
CA HIS A 640 -42.42 -47.92 -7.66
C HIS A 640 -41.92 -48.36 -9.05
N LEU A 641 -41.29 -49.53 -9.15
CA LEU A 641 -40.75 -50.04 -10.41
C LEU A 641 -41.85 -50.37 -11.43
N LYS A 642 -43.08 -50.64 -10.97
CA LYS A 642 -44.22 -50.83 -11.87
C LYS A 642 -44.74 -49.51 -12.44
N HIS A 643 -44.76 -48.45 -11.65
CA HIS A 643 -45.34 -47.16 -12.04
C HIS A 643 -44.32 -46.20 -12.68
N PHE A 644 -43.03 -46.37 -12.41
CA PHE A 644 -41.98 -45.50 -12.93
C PHE A 644 -40.80 -46.32 -13.48
N SER A 645 -40.63 -46.23 -14.79
CA SER A 645 -39.53 -46.83 -15.57
C SER A 645 -38.67 -45.77 -16.29
N GLY A 646 -38.82 -44.50 -15.92
CA GLY A 646 -38.07 -43.38 -16.49
C GLY A 646 -36.64 -43.28 -15.98
N SER A 647 -35.83 -42.43 -16.62
CA SER A 647 -34.47 -42.12 -16.18
C SER A 647 -34.46 -41.11 -15.02
N LEU A 648 -33.29 -40.93 -14.38
CA LEU A 648 -33.11 -39.93 -13.32
C LEU A 648 -33.37 -38.50 -13.82
N GLU A 649 -33.08 -38.22 -15.08
CA GLU A 649 -33.32 -36.92 -15.72
C GLU A 649 -34.81 -36.67 -15.95
N GLN A 650 -35.61 -37.73 -16.11
CA GLN A 650 -37.06 -37.65 -16.25
C GLN A 650 -37.76 -37.55 -14.89
N ALA A 651 -37.11 -37.96 -13.79
CA ALA A 651 -37.68 -37.91 -12.45
C ALA A 651 -37.70 -36.47 -11.90
N ALA A 652 -38.87 -36.00 -11.47
CA ALA A 652 -39.01 -34.68 -10.88
C ALA A 652 -40.09 -34.66 -9.78
N TYR A 653 -39.73 -34.11 -8.60
CA TYR A 653 -40.69 -33.95 -7.51
C TYR A 653 -41.78 -32.94 -7.88
N GLY A 654 -43.04 -33.31 -7.63
CA GLY A 654 -44.22 -32.52 -7.99
C GLY A 654 -44.59 -32.54 -9.47
N ASP A 655 -43.85 -33.23 -10.33
CA ASP A 655 -44.21 -33.40 -11.74
C ASP A 655 -45.33 -34.44 -11.89
N VAL A 656 -46.38 -34.10 -12.63
CA VAL A 656 -47.54 -34.97 -12.88
C VAL A 656 -47.55 -35.59 -14.28
N ARG A 657 -46.55 -35.28 -15.11
CA ARG A 657 -46.44 -35.84 -16.46
C ARG A 657 -46.37 -37.37 -16.43
N ILE A 658 -46.90 -37.97 -17.49
CA ILE A 658 -47.01 -39.41 -17.68
C ILE A 658 -46.34 -39.88 -18.98
N ALA A 659 -46.28 -41.18 -19.23
CA ALA A 659 -45.48 -41.79 -20.29
C ALA A 659 -45.61 -41.12 -21.68
N GLN A 660 -46.82 -40.73 -22.09
CA GLN A 660 -47.03 -40.07 -23.38
C GLN A 660 -46.40 -38.68 -23.50
N ASP A 661 -46.15 -38.00 -22.38
CA ASP A 661 -45.53 -36.68 -22.37
C ASP A 661 -44.02 -36.75 -22.64
N PHE A 662 -43.44 -37.95 -22.52
CA PHE A 662 -42.02 -38.22 -22.73
C PHE A 662 -41.74 -39.02 -24.00
N SER A 663 -42.64 -39.93 -24.40
CA SER A 663 -42.47 -40.73 -25.62
C SER A 663 -43.81 -41.17 -26.20
N ALA A 664 -43.91 -41.10 -27.53
CA ALA A 664 -45.05 -41.66 -28.26
C ALA A 664 -45.13 -43.20 -28.18
N ASN A 665 -44.00 -43.88 -27.92
CA ASN A 665 -43.89 -45.34 -27.81
C ASN A 665 -43.12 -45.72 -26.54
N ALA A 666 -43.79 -45.71 -25.39
CA ALA A 666 -43.17 -45.98 -24.10
C ALA A 666 -43.15 -47.49 -23.80
N ALA A 667 -41.98 -48.02 -23.45
CA ALA A 667 -41.79 -49.43 -23.09
C ALA A 667 -42.25 -49.77 -21.66
N GLY A 668 -42.62 -48.77 -20.86
CA GLY A 668 -43.12 -48.92 -19.49
C GLY A 668 -43.84 -47.65 -19.04
N TYR A 669 -44.49 -47.72 -17.88
CA TYR A 669 -45.12 -46.54 -17.28
C TYR A 669 -44.06 -45.54 -16.80
N ILE A 670 -44.33 -44.26 -16.97
CA ILE A 670 -43.56 -43.15 -16.39
C ILE A 670 -44.55 -42.27 -15.64
N ILE A 671 -45.08 -42.72 -14.51
CA ILE A 671 -45.96 -41.93 -13.66
C ILE A 671 -45.07 -41.12 -12.73
N ASN A 672 -44.85 -39.83 -13.04
CA ASN A 672 -43.89 -39.03 -12.31
C ASN A 672 -44.37 -38.70 -10.88
N CYS A 673 -43.42 -38.31 -10.03
CA CYS A 673 -43.53 -38.37 -8.58
C CYS A 673 -44.73 -37.57 -8.02
N GLY A 674 -45.10 -36.46 -8.67
CA GLY A 674 -46.23 -35.62 -8.26
C GLY A 674 -47.59 -36.30 -8.34
N ASN A 675 -47.74 -37.41 -9.06
CA ASN A 675 -48.99 -38.18 -9.07
C ASN A 675 -49.26 -38.92 -7.75
N CYS A 676 -48.21 -39.23 -6.98
CA CYS A 676 -48.31 -39.95 -5.71
C CYS A 676 -47.85 -39.11 -4.51
N HIS A 677 -46.95 -38.14 -4.73
CA HIS A 677 -46.42 -37.25 -3.71
C HIS A 677 -47.01 -35.85 -3.85
N PRO A 678 -46.96 -35.00 -2.79
CA PRO A 678 -47.42 -33.63 -2.87
C PRO A 678 -46.79 -32.84 -4.02
N LEU A 679 -47.57 -31.93 -4.62
CA LEU A 679 -47.07 -31.01 -5.64
C LEU A 679 -46.18 -29.90 -5.06
N ASP A 680 -46.35 -29.61 -3.77
CA ASP A 680 -45.57 -28.62 -3.05
C ASP A 680 -44.13 -29.10 -2.80
N ARG A 681 -43.18 -28.47 -3.50
CA ARG A 681 -41.75 -28.77 -3.38
C ARG A 681 -41.19 -28.54 -1.98
N ALA A 682 -41.81 -27.68 -1.15
CA ALA A 682 -41.36 -27.49 0.23
C ALA A 682 -41.49 -28.78 1.06
N LYS A 683 -42.39 -29.69 0.67
CA LYS A 683 -42.55 -31.00 1.30
C LYS A 683 -41.52 -32.03 0.88
N HIS A 684 -40.72 -31.79 -0.16
CA HIS A 684 -39.70 -32.76 -0.61
C HIS A 684 -38.53 -32.89 0.40
N GLY A 685 -38.26 -31.84 1.18
CA GLY A 685 -37.13 -31.76 2.11
C GLY A 685 -37.50 -31.75 3.60
N ASN A 686 -38.72 -32.13 3.96
CA ASN A 686 -39.21 -32.04 5.35
C ASN A 686 -38.84 -33.24 6.25
N GLY A 687 -38.15 -34.24 5.69
CA GLY A 687 -37.72 -35.43 6.43
C GLY A 687 -38.79 -36.53 6.57
N SER A 688 -39.94 -36.43 5.90
CA SER A 688 -40.96 -37.48 5.82
C SER A 688 -41.29 -37.90 4.40
N VAL A 689 -41.78 -39.14 4.22
CA VAL A 689 -42.41 -39.58 2.96
C VAL A 689 -43.86 -39.16 3.00
N ASP A 690 -44.17 -38.09 2.29
CA ASP A 690 -45.54 -37.61 2.18
C ASP A 690 -46.20 -38.21 0.94
N VAL A 691 -47.35 -38.88 1.11
CA VAL A 691 -48.15 -39.40 0.00
C VAL A 691 -49.44 -38.60 -0.09
N GLU A 692 -49.71 -38.03 -1.26
CA GLU A 692 -50.91 -37.27 -1.58
C GLU A 692 -51.44 -37.82 -2.90
N LEU A 693 -52.56 -38.55 -2.88
CA LEU A 693 -53.10 -39.15 -4.10
C LEU A 693 -54.09 -38.21 -4.82
N HIS A 694 -54.72 -37.27 -4.12
CA HIS A 694 -55.62 -36.27 -4.68
C HIS A 694 -55.19 -34.86 -4.27
N ASN A 695 -55.27 -33.91 -5.21
CA ASN A 695 -55.07 -32.49 -4.93
C ASN A 695 -56.00 -31.67 -5.82
N PRO A 696 -56.88 -30.80 -5.25
CA PRO A 696 -57.82 -30.00 -6.03
C PRO A 696 -57.13 -28.94 -6.92
N LEU A 697 -55.86 -28.63 -6.66
CA LEU A 697 -55.03 -27.71 -7.45
C LEU A 697 -54.15 -28.44 -8.48
N ALA A 698 -54.27 -29.76 -8.61
CA ALA A 698 -53.54 -30.50 -9.62
C ALA A 698 -53.91 -30.00 -11.03
N PRO A 699 -52.97 -30.00 -11.99
CA PRO A 699 -53.27 -29.62 -13.37
C PRO A 699 -54.50 -30.37 -13.91
N PRO A 700 -55.45 -29.67 -14.56
CA PRO A 700 -56.60 -30.31 -15.20
C PRO A 700 -56.15 -31.48 -16.09
N ASP A 701 -56.94 -32.55 -16.09
CA ASP A 701 -56.68 -33.80 -16.84
C ASP A 701 -55.52 -34.70 -16.36
N SER A 702 -54.68 -34.25 -15.42
CA SER A 702 -53.65 -35.11 -14.78
C SER A 702 -54.27 -36.31 -14.06
N LEU A 703 -53.52 -37.42 -13.92
CA LEU A 703 -54.01 -38.60 -13.18
C LEU A 703 -54.35 -38.26 -11.72
N LYS A 704 -53.57 -37.36 -11.10
CA LYS A 704 -53.83 -36.86 -9.73
C LYS A 704 -55.17 -36.09 -9.64
N ALA A 705 -55.52 -35.30 -10.64
CA ALA A 705 -56.80 -34.58 -10.68
C ALA A 705 -58.00 -35.53 -10.90
N ARG A 706 -57.78 -36.67 -11.58
CA ARG A 706 -58.81 -37.70 -11.81
C ARG A 706 -59.12 -38.55 -10.58
N ASN A 707 -58.22 -38.57 -9.60
CA ASN A 707 -58.49 -39.23 -8.32
C ASN A 707 -59.59 -38.48 -7.56
N PRO A 708 -60.58 -39.17 -6.98
CA PRO A 708 -61.58 -38.55 -6.11
C PRO A 708 -60.92 -38.02 -4.83
N ALA A 709 -61.60 -37.10 -4.13
CA ALA A 709 -61.15 -36.61 -2.82
C ALA A 709 -61.00 -37.70 -1.76
N SER A 710 -61.63 -38.87 -1.96
CA SER A 710 -61.49 -40.06 -1.12
C SER A 710 -60.25 -40.91 -1.41
N ALA A 711 -59.42 -40.54 -2.41
CA ALA A 711 -58.17 -41.22 -2.71
C ALA A 711 -57.18 -41.06 -1.55
N ALA A 712 -56.78 -42.18 -0.96
CA ALA A 712 -56.01 -42.18 0.27
C ALA A 712 -54.92 -43.25 0.27
N TYR A 713 -53.85 -42.94 0.98
CA TYR A 713 -52.79 -43.87 1.33
C TYR A 713 -52.80 -44.07 2.85
N LEU A 714 -53.07 -45.29 3.29
CA LEU A 714 -52.98 -45.66 4.70
C LEU A 714 -51.60 -46.28 4.95
N ASN A 715 -50.80 -45.62 5.78
CA ASN A 715 -49.45 -46.08 6.14
C ASN A 715 -49.46 -47.51 6.70
N GLY A 716 -48.45 -48.30 6.31
CA GLY A 716 -48.20 -49.61 6.92
C GLY A 716 -47.64 -49.47 8.34
N THR A 717 -47.77 -50.52 9.14
CA THR A 717 -47.24 -50.56 10.51
C THR A 717 -45.73 -50.80 10.58
N SER A 718 -45.14 -51.36 9.52
CA SER A 718 -43.70 -51.63 9.42
C SER A 718 -42.95 -50.50 8.72
N ILE A 719 -41.83 -50.07 9.31
CA ILE A 719 -40.92 -49.09 8.73
C ILE A 719 -39.78 -49.81 8.02
N HIS A 720 -39.57 -49.47 6.77
CA HIS A 720 -38.52 -49.94 5.88
C HIS A 720 -37.52 -48.82 5.61
N THR A 721 -36.37 -49.16 5.05
CA THR A 721 -35.32 -48.20 4.71
C THR A 721 -34.72 -48.56 3.37
N ASP A 722 -34.51 -47.58 2.50
CA ASP A 722 -33.84 -47.78 1.22
C ASP A 722 -32.31 -47.92 1.40
N SER A 723 -31.56 -48.18 0.32
CA SER A 723 -30.08 -48.31 0.40
C SER A 723 -29.37 -47.01 0.79
N LYS A 724 -30.09 -45.88 0.81
CA LYS A 724 -29.59 -44.54 1.19
C LYS A 724 -29.99 -44.15 2.61
N GLY A 725 -30.67 -45.01 3.35
CA GLY A 725 -31.05 -44.74 4.75
C GLY A 725 -32.39 -44.01 4.90
N PHE A 726 -33.14 -43.80 3.83
CA PHE A 726 -34.42 -43.09 3.86
C PHE A 726 -35.58 -44.02 4.27
N ARG A 727 -36.39 -43.60 5.25
CA ARG A 727 -37.42 -44.44 5.87
C ARG A 727 -38.77 -44.33 5.16
N TYR A 728 -39.45 -45.45 4.92
CA TYR A 728 -40.79 -45.51 4.31
C TYR A 728 -41.65 -46.64 4.90
N THR A 729 -42.95 -46.69 4.59
CA THR A 729 -43.85 -47.80 5.00
C THR A 729 -44.51 -48.45 3.79
N ASN A 730 -44.91 -49.72 3.90
CA ASN A 730 -45.69 -50.42 2.88
C ASN A 730 -47.19 -50.34 3.21
N GLY A 731 -47.85 -49.31 2.70
CA GLY A 731 -49.25 -49.00 2.98
C GLY A 731 -50.24 -49.55 1.98
N THR A 732 -51.50 -49.15 2.13
CA THR A 732 -52.61 -49.50 1.24
C THR A 732 -53.13 -48.25 0.54
N CYS A 733 -53.22 -48.32 -0.79
CA CYS A 733 -53.85 -47.28 -1.61
C CYS A 733 -55.34 -47.64 -1.82
N SER A 734 -56.24 -46.68 -1.59
CA SER A 734 -57.67 -46.81 -1.85
C SER A 734 -58.19 -45.66 -2.72
N SER A 735 -59.29 -45.91 -3.44
CA SER A 735 -59.98 -44.91 -4.28
C SER A 735 -59.08 -44.26 -5.35
N VAL A 736 -58.11 -45.01 -5.89
CA VAL A 736 -57.22 -44.52 -6.95
C VAL A 736 -57.83 -44.76 -8.32
N TYR A 737 -57.92 -43.71 -9.14
CA TYR A 737 -58.49 -43.73 -10.49
C TYR A 737 -57.90 -44.83 -11.38
N CYS A 738 -56.58 -45.03 -11.36
CA CYS A 738 -55.92 -46.06 -12.15
C CYS A 738 -56.18 -47.49 -11.63
N HIS A 739 -56.58 -47.62 -10.37
CA HIS A 739 -56.96 -48.89 -9.75
C HIS A 739 -58.48 -48.97 -9.63
N SER A 740 -59.19 -48.65 -10.71
CA SER A 740 -60.64 -48.69 -10.76
C SER A 740 -61.12 -49.40 -12.02
N TYR A 741 -62.37 -49.84 -11.97
CA TYR A 741 -63.10 -50.37 -13.11
C TYR A 741 -64.50 -49.75 -13.11
N ASN A 742 -65.14 -49.71 -14.27
CA ASN A 742 -66.53 -49.28 -14.37
C ASN A 742 -67.44 -50.50 -14.32
N GLU A 743 -68.48 -50.40 -13.50
CA GLU A 743 -69.65 -51.28 -13.49
C GLU A 743 -70.83 -50.53 -14.13
N TRP A 744 -71.65 -51.26 -14.85
CA TRP A 744 -72.77 -50.71 -15.62
C TRP A 744 -74.04 -51.40 -15.14
N THR A 745 -75.03 -50.63 -14.71
CA THR A 745 -76.31 -51.16 -14.24
C THR A 745 -77.48 -50.38 -14.84
N THR A 746 -78.61 -51.02 -15.02
CA THR A 746 -79.84 -50.44 -15.58
C THR A 746 -80.99 -50.72 -14.63
N PRO A 747 -81.13 -49.91 -13.55
CA PRO A 747 -82.16 -50.12 -12.54
C PRO A 747 -83.56 -50.12 -13.16
N GLY A 748 -84.38 -51.12 -12.82
CA GLY A 748 -85.75 -51.27 -13.31
C GLY A 748 -85.92 -52.01 -14.63
N GLY A 749 -84.84 -52.60 -15.18
CA GLY A 749 -84.83 -53.20 -16.52
C GLY A 749 -84.81 -52.14 -17.61
N VAL A 750 -84.69 -52.52 -18.87
CA VAL A 750 -84.66 -51.56 -19.98
C VAL A 750 -85.98 -51.56 -20.74
N ALA A 751 -86.45 -50.34 -21.05
CA ALA A 751 -87.70 -50.14 -21.76
C ALA A 751 -87.63 -50.72 -23.19
N ASN A 752 -88.76 -51.27 -23.65
CA ASN A 752 -88.90 -51.79 -25.01
C ASN A 752 -88.69 -50.63 -26.02
N PHE A 753 -87.60 -50.65 -26.79
CA PHE A 753 -87.26 -49.55 -27.69
C PHE A 753 -88.12 -49.60 -28.97
N THR A 754 -88.91 -48.56 -29.24
CA THR A 754 -89.57 -48.35 -30.54
C THR A 754 -88.76 -47.49 -31.51
N ASN A 755 -87.65 -46.90 -31.03
CA ASN A 755 -86.71 -46.12 -31.85
C ASN A 755 -85.26 -46.40 -31.43
N TYR A 756 -84.55 -47.14 -32.27
CA TYR A 756 -83.17 -47.61 -32.05
C TYR A 756 -82.07 -46.56 -32.32
N SER A 757 -82.43 -45.27 -32.42
CA SER A 757 -81.47 -44.19 -32.68
C SER A 757 -80.79 -43.61 -31.43
N THR A 758 -81.17 -44.05 -30.23
CA THR A 758 -80.59 -43.54 -28.97
C THR A 758 -79.43 -44.43 -28.49
N TYR A 759 -78.31 -43.79 -28.18
CA TYR A 759 -77.01 -44.44 -27.94
C TYR A 759 -76.93 -45.19 -26.60
N LEU A 760 -77.67 -44.75 -25.57
CA LEU A 760 -77.64 -45.34 -24.22
C LEU A 760 -79.06 -45.38 -23.64
N PRO A 761 -79.42 -46.43 -22.87
CA PRO A 761 -80.65 -46.42 -22.09
C PRO A 761 -80.68 -45.20 -21.17
N PRO A 762 -81.80 -44.45 -21.09
CA PRO A 762 -81.89 -43.27 -20.23
C PRO A 762 -81.75 -43.59 -18.73
N ASN A 763 -81.92 -44.86 -18.33
CA ASN A 763 -81.73 -45.36 -16.97
C ASN A 763 -80.39 -46.07 -16.76
N LEU A 764 -79.43 -45.97 -17.69
CA LEU A 764 -78.10 -46.53 -17.51
C LEU A 764 -77.33 -45.76 -16.43
N VAL A 765 -76.83 -46.48 -15.44
CA VAL A 765 -75.95 -45.99 -14.38
C VAL A 765 -74.56 -46.59 -14.57
N VAL A 766 -73.56 -45.72 -14.73
CA VAL A 766 -72.15 -46.10 -14.78
C VAL A 766 -71.52 -45.77 -13.44
N THR A 767 -71.08 -46.79 -12.70
CA THR A 767 -70.44 -46.63 -11.40
C THR A 767 -68.98 -46.99 -11.50
N ARG A 768 -68.09 -46.09 -11.10
CA ARG A 768 -66.66 -46.38 -10.99
C ARG A 768 -66.37 -47.02 -9.64
N ASN A 769 -66.00 -48.29 -9.66
CA ASN A 769 -65.61 -49.05 -8.49
C ASN A 769 -64.09 -49.05 -8.35
N TYR A 770 -63.60 -48.81 -7.14
CA TYR A 770 -62.17 -48.73 -6.86
C TYR A 770 -61.67 -50.00 -6.16
N ARG A 771 -60.51 -50.48 -6.57
CA ARG A 771 -59.81 -51.58 -5.91
C ARG A 771 -58.77 -51.03 -4.95
N SER A 772 -58.78 -51.56 -3.73
CA SER A 772 -57.70 -51.31 -2.79
C SER A 772 -56.52 -52.20 -3.12
N VAL A 773 -55.31 -51.63 -3.16
CA VAL A 773 -54.07 -52.37 -3.44
C VAL A 773 -53.02 -52.05 -2.39
N THR A 774 -52.25 -53.05 -1.99
CA THR A 774 -51.13 -52.89 -1.07
C THR A 774 -49.84 -52.59 -1.82
N TRP A 775 -48.97 -51.75 -1.25
CA TRP A 775 -47.73 -51.28 -1.90
C TRP A 775 -46.77 -52.40 -2.37
N ASN A 776 -46.82 -53.58 -1.74
CA ASN A 776 -46.05 -54.78 -2.14
C ASN A 776 -46.96 -55.96 -2.56
N GLY A 777 -48.21 -55.67 -2.93
CA GLY A 777 -49.15 -56.70 -3.40
C GLY A 777 -48.88 -57.13 -4.83
N SER A 778 -49.57 -58.20 -5.26
CA SER A 778 -49.59 -58.61 -6.66
C SER A 778 -50.15 -57.50 -7.56
N ALA A 779 -49.56 -57.33 -8.74
CA ALA A 779 -50.06 -56.39 -9.73
C ALA A 779 -51.47 -56.78 -10.20
N LEU A 780 -52.27 -55.78 -10.60
CA LEU A 780 -53.55 -56.03 -11.24
C LEU A 780 -53.33 -56.69 -12.61
N THR A 781 -54.09 -57.75 -12.87
CA THR A 781 -54.23 -58.38 -14.20
C THR A 781 -55.10 -57.51 -15.10
N CYS A 782 -55.18 -57.81 -16.40
CA CYS A 782 -56.09 -57.10 -17.31
C CYS A 782 -57.53 -57.18 -16.80
N SER A 783 -57.97 -58.35 -16.30
CA SER A 783 -59.28 -58.54 -15.67
C SER A 783 -59.45 -57.80 -14.33
N GLY A 784 -58.34 -57.45 -13.67
CA GLY A 784 -58.31 -56.61 -12.49
C GLY A 784 -58.68 -55.15 -12.78
N CYS A 785 -58.33 -54.62 -13.96
CA CYS A 785 -58.64 -53.24 -14.35
C CYS A 785 -59.84 -53.14 -15.31
N HIS A 786 -60.05 -54.16 -16.15
CA HIS A 786 -61.13 -54.25 -17.13
C HIS A 786 -62.14 -55.29 -16.68
N ALA A 787 -63.23 -54.85 -16.04
CA ALA A 787 -64.26 -55.75 -15.50
C ALA A 787 -65.10 -56.45 -16.57
N ASN A 788 -65.18 -55.87 -17.78
CA ASN A 788 -66.01 -56.32 -18.91
C ASN A 788 -65.19 -56.39 -20.22
N PRO A 789 -64.23 -57.33 -20.36
CA PRO A 789 -63.73 -57.68 -21.69
C PRO A 789 -64.88 -58.25 -22.56
N PRO A 790 -64.73 -58.29 -23.89
CA PRO A 790 -65.68 -59.00 -24.77
C PRO A 790 -65.88 -60.44 -24.30
N ARG A 791 -67.10 -60.76 -23.86
CA ARG A 791 -67.50 -62.04 -23.28
C ARG A 791 -68.82 -62.47 -23.91
N THR A 792 -69.00 -63.76 -24.18
CA THR A 792 -70.35 -64.33 -24.31
C THR A 792 -70.74 -65.05 -23.04
N ARG A 793 -71.54 -64.39 -22.23
CA ARG A 793 -72.25 -65.02 -21.12
C ARG A 793 -73.70 -64.53 -21.16
N TYR A 794 -74.62 -65.30 -20.57
CA TYR A 794 -75.89 -64.70 -20.16
C TYR A 794 -75.65 -63.64 -19.09
N PRO A 795 -76.16 -62.41 -19.26
CA PRO A 795 -75.83 -61.31 -18.39
C PRO A 795 -76.42 -61.52 -16.99
N ASP A 796 -75.71 -61.04 -15.97
CA ASP A 796 -76.22 -60.97 -14.60
C ASP A 796 -77.19 -59.76 -14.40
N ASN A 797 -77.37 -58.91 -15.42
CA ASN A 797 -78.23 -57.73 -15.41
C ASN A 797 -78.98 -57.49 -16.75
N ASP A 798 -80.18 -56.92 -16.70
CA ASP A 798 -80.98 -56.63 -17.90
C ASP A 798 -80.51 -55.34 -18.59
N LEU A 799 -79.80 -55.48 -19.72
CA LEU A 799 -79.57 -54.45 -20.76
C LEU A 799 -78.65 -53.24 -20.47
N GLY A 800 -77.41 -53.49 -20.02
CA GLY A 800 -76.35 -52.47 -20.07
C GLY A 800 -75.75 -52.29 -21.48
N ALA A 801 -75.85 -51.08 -22.06
CA ALA A 801 -75.06 -50.70 -23.25
C ALA A 801 -73.62 -50.33 -22.82
N GLY A 802 -72.62 -51.10 -23.26
CA GLY A 802 -71.20 -50.83 -23.00
C GLY A 802 -70.50 -50.05 -24.12
N ASP A 803 -69.26 -49.65 -23.86
CA ASP A 803 -68.30 -49.00 -24.80
C ASP A 803 -67.82 -49.99 -25.90
N SER A 804 -68.75 -50.72 -26.52
CA SER A 804 -68.62 -51.86 -27.46
C SER A 804 -68.12 -53.20 -26.89
N HIS A 805 -67.59 -53.25 -25.65
CA HIS A 805 -67.11 -54.50 -25.04
C HIS A 805 -68.21 -55.40 -24.45
N SER A 806 -69.47 -54.95 -24.37
CA SER A 806 -70.60 -55.76 -23.93
C SER A 806 -71.92 -55.25 -24.54
N TRP A 807 -72.72 -56.16 -25.10
CA TRP A 807 -73.98 -55.98 -25.81
C TRP A 807 -75.02 -56.98 -25.27
N ILE A 808 -76.17 -56.52 -24.80
CA ILE A 808 -77.25 -57.40 -24.31
C ILE A 808 -78.51 -57.17 -25.17
N ASN A 809 -79.28 -58.22 -25.47
CA ASN A 809 -80.63 -58.10 -26.03
C ASN A 809 -81.68 -58.57 -25.00
N ALA A 810 -82.78 -57.83 -24.82
CA ALA A 810 -83.92 -58.29 -24.02
C ALA A 810 -84.75 -59.26 -24.87
N GLY A 811 -85.00 -60.45 -24.32
CA GLY A 811 -85.79 -61.47 -25.00
C GLY A 811 -87.18 -60.97 -25.40
N GLY A 812 -87.53 -61.23 -26.66
CA GLY A 812 -88.87 -60.96 -27.20
C GLY A 812 -89.33 -61.89 -28.32
N ASP A 813 -88.59 -62.95 -28.67
CA ASP A 813 -89.02 -63.89 -29.71
C ASP A 813 -89.16 -65.32 -29.17
N TYR A 814 -90.42 -65.80 -29.16
CA TYR A 814 -90.80 -67.14 -28.68
C TYR A 814 -90.34 -68.27 -29.63
N ASN A 815 -89.80 -67.96 -30.82
CA ASN A 815 -89.45 -68.95 -31.84
C ASN A 815 -87.96 -69.33 -31.93
N ALA A 816 -87.05 -68.79 -31.08
CA ALA A 816 -85.63 -69.14 -31.12
C ALA A 816 -85.00 -69.30 -29.70
N PRO A 817 -85.22 -70.43 -29.01
CA PRO A 817 -84.80 -70.62 -27.61
C PRO A 817 -83.29 -70.78 -27.36
N TYR A 818 -82.44 -70.83 -28.39
CA TYR A 818 -81.00 -71.10 -28.24
C TYR A 818 -80.08 -69.87 -28.37
N VAL A 819 -80.61 -68.67 -28.61
CA VAL A 819 -79.76 -67.49 -28.94
C VAL A 819 -80.20 -66.18 -28.26
N ASN A 820 -81.05 -66.27 -27.23
CA ASN A 820 -81.58 -65.12 -26.51
C ASN A 820 -80.67 -64.77 -25.33
N GLY A 821 -80.16 -63.54 -25.23
CA GLY A 821 -79.52 -63.02 -24.02
C GLY A 821 -78.03 -63.29 -23.81
N VAL A 822 -77.16 -63.16 -24.84
CA VAL A 822 -75.69 -63.22 -24.65
C VAL A 822 -75.06 -61.81 -24.67
N GLU A 823 -74.08 -61.57 -23.79
CA GLU A 823 -73.31 -60.32 -23.60
C GLU A 823 -72.50 -59.85 -24.82
N GLU A 824 -72.37 -60.64 -25.90
CA GLU A 824 -71.68 -60.21 -27.12
C GLU A 824 -72.19 -60.99 -28.35
N ARG A 825 -73.13 -60.40 -29.12
CA ARG A 825 -73.58 -61.02 -30.37
C ARG A 825 -72.56 -60.98 -31.52
N HIS A 826 -71.53 -60.13 -31.45
CA HIS A 826 -70.45 -60.11 -32.44
C HIS A 826 -69.76 -61.47 -32.57
N ASN A 827 -69.54 -62.17 -31.45
CA ASN A 827 -68.85 -63.46 -31.44
C ASN A 827 -69.78 -64.67 -31.60
N ALA A 828 -71.07 -64.54 -31.25
CA ALA A 828 -72.04 -65.63 -31.33
C ALA A 828 -72.27 -66.14 -32.77
N ASN A 829 -72.24 -65.25 -33.77
CA ASN A 829 -72.38 -65.60 -35.19
C ASN A 829 -71.04 -65.97 -35.87
N MET A 830 -69.92 -65.75 -35.18
CA MET A 830 -68.56 -66.06 -35.61
C MET A 830 -68.04 -67.37 -34.97
N GLY A 831 -68.93 -68.35 -34.80
CA GLY A 831 -68.57 -69.68 -34.31
C GLY A 831 -68.11 -69.70 -32.85
N TYR A 832 -68.48 -68.69 -32.06
CA TYR A 832 -68.10 -68.54 -30.65
C TYR A 832 -66.58 -68.33 -30.43
N GLY A 833 -65.83 -67.93 -31.48
CA GLY A 833 -64.43 -67.54 -31.34
C GLY A 833 -64.29 -66.10 -30.81
N PRO A 834 -63.45 -65.84 -29.77
CA PRO A 834 -63.33 -64.49 -29.22
C PRO A 834 -62.47 -63.57 -30.08
N MET A 835 -62.90 -62.31 -30.24
CA MET A 835 -62.05 -61.26 -30.80
C MET A 835 -60.93 -60.87 -29.80
N PRO A 836 -59.64 -60.98 -30.17
CA PRO A 836 -58.57 -60.60 -29.27
C PRO A 836 -58.52 -59.08 -29.10
N CYS A 837 -58.07 -58.61 -27.93
CA CYS A 837 -58.04 -57.18 -27.62
C CYS A 837 -57.20 -56.38 -28.64
N ARG A 838 -56.16 -56.99 -29.22
CA ARG A 838 -55.33 -56.34 -30.26
C ARG A 838 -56.13 -55.91 -31.50
N THR A 839 -57.26 -56.56 -31.80
CA THR A 839 -58.04 -56.27 -33.00
C THR A 839 -58.55 -54.83 -33.03
N CYS A 840 -58.85 -54.25 -31.86
CA CYS A 840 -59.35 -52.88 -31.73
C CYS A 840 -58.45 -51.98 -30.88
N HIS A 841 -57.40 -52.53 -30.26
CA HIS A 841 -56.44 -51.80 -29.42
C HIS A 841 -55.01 -52.02 -29.90
N TYR A 842 -54.81 -52.11 -31.22
CA TYR A 842 -53.57 -52.58 -31.82
C TYR A 842 -52.39 -51.73 -31.40
N GLU A 843 -52.52 -50.40 -31.40
CA GLU A 843 -51.52 -49.46 -30.88
C GLU A 843 -51.04 -49.78 -29.45
N THR A 844 -51.93 -50.29 -28.60
CA THR A 844 -51.65 -50.65 -27.20
C THR A 844 -51.17 -52.11 -27.05
N LEU A 845 -51.71 -53.03 -27.85
CA LEU A 845 -51.52 -54.48 -27.75
C LEU A 845 -51.17 -55.06 -29.12
N ARG A 846 -50.01 -55.72 -29.26
CA ARG A 846 -49.60 -56.35 -30.52
C ARG A 846 -49.79 -57.87 -30.55
N VAL A 847 -50.05 -58.48 -29.41
CA VAL A 847 -50.21 -59.94 -29.26
C VAL A 847 -51.68 -60.26 -29.02
N ALA A 848 -52.16 -61.38 -29.59
CA ALA A 848 -53.50 -61.86 -29.26
C ALA A 848 -53.47 -62.46 -27.86
N ASN A 849 -54.44 -62.10 -27.02
CA ASN A 849 -54.62 -62.77 -25.74
C ASN A 849 -54.97 -64.25 -25.97
N ALA A 850 -54.42 -65.11 -25.12
CA ALA A 850 -54.94 -66.46 -24.96
C ALA A 850 -56.39 -66.39 -24.44
N TRP A 851 -57.15 -67.45 -24.66
CA TRP A 851 -58.51 -67.56 -24.13
C TRP A 851 -58.78 -68.99 -23.69
N THR A 852 -59.71 -69.12 -22.74
CA THR A 852 -60.15 -70.42 -22.22
C THR A 852 -61.66 -70.50 -22.33
N LEU A 853 -62.16 -71.60 -22.88
CA LEU A 853 -63.59 -71.90 -22.97
C LEU A 853 -64.05 -72.59 -21.68
N TYR A 854 -65.05 -72.03 -21.03
CA TYR A 854 -65.76 -72.61 -19.89
C TYR A 854 -67.18 -72.97 -20.31
N THR A 855 -67.63 -74.16 -19.92
CA THR A 855 -69.03 -74.57 -20.08
C THR A 855 -69.70 -74.59 -18.72
N SER A 856 -70.78 -73.81 -18.56
CA SER A 856 -71.64 -73.87 -17.37
C SER A 856 -73.10 -73.82 -17.81
N ASN A 857 -73.97 -74.68 -17.25
CA ASN A 857 -75.40 -74.76 -17.57
C ASN A 857 -75.75 -74.77 -19.07
N SER A 858 -75.00 -75.52 -19.89
CA SER A 858 -75.18 -75.60 -21.34
C SER A 858 -74.89 -74.29 -22.10
N GLN A 859 -74.09 -73.39 -21.51
CA GLN A 859 -73.67 -72.11 -22.09
C GLN A 859 -72.15 -72.07 -22.33
N TYR A 860 -71.74 -71.50 -23.46
CA TYR A 860 -70.34 -71.30 -23.85
C TYR A 860 -69.85 -69.93 -23.39
N MET A 861 -68.91 -69.89 -22.45
CA MET A 861 -68.30 -68.67 -21.92
C MET A 861 -66.79 -68.67 -22.18
N TRP A 862 -66.19 -67.52 -22.49
CA TRP A 862 -64.72 -67.40 -22.55
C TRP A 862 -64.19 -66.31 -21.65
N ASN A 863 -63.02 -66.60 -21.06
CA ASN A 863 -62.19 -65.59 -20.41
C ASN A 863 -60.95 -65.32 -21.25
N ALA A 864 -60.78 -64.07 -21.65
CA ALA A 864 -59.54 -63.55 -22.19
C ALA A 864 -58.45 -63.57 -21.10
N GLY A 865 -57.31 -64.17 -21.41
CA GLY A 865 -56.11 -64.12 -20.56
C GLY A 865 -55.40 -62.77 -20.68
N ASP A 866 -54.45 -62.54 -19.78
CA ASP A 866 -53.61 -61.34 -19.82
C ASP A 866 -52.74 -61.29 -21.07
N VAL A 867 -52.47 -60.08 -21.55
CA VAL A 867 -51.65 -59.82 -22.72
C VAL A 867 -50.62 -58.72 -22.41
N PRO A 868 -49.36 -58.85 -22.88
CA PRO A 868 -48.37 -57.80 -22.68
C PRO A 868 -48.78 -56.49 -23.36
N ILE A 869 -48.67 -55.39 -22.61
CA ILE A 869 -48.83 -54.04 -23.15
C ILE A 869 -47.60 -53.73 -24.01
N ASN A 870 -47.82 -53.39 -25.28
CA ASN A 870 -46.77 -53.03 -26.21
C ASN A 870 -46.39 -51.55 -26.08
N ASN A 871 -47.38 -50.68 -25.86
CA ASN A 871 -47.14 -49.24 -25.75
C ASN A 871 -47.87 -48.64 -24.54
N PHE A 872 -47.09 -48.30 -23.51
CA PHE A 872 -47.61 -47.75 -22.26
C PHE A 872 -48.04 -46.29 -22.38
N SER A 873 -47.63 -45.55 -23.41
CA SER A 873 -48.10 -44.17 -23.65
C SER A 873 -49.59 -44.13 -24.05
N LYS A 874 -50.10 -45.25 -24.59
CA LYS A 874 -51.48 -45.42 -25.04
C LYS A 874 -52.38 -46.08 -23.99
N HIS A 875 -51.79 -46.50 -22.87
CA HIS A 875 -52.47 -47.25 -21.83
C HIS A 875 -52.46 -46.49 -20.50
N VAL A 876 -53.63 -46.33 -19.86
CA VAL A 876 -53.79 -45.57 -18.60
C VAL A 876 -53.35 -44.10 -18.74
N ASN A 877 -53.74 -43.47 -19.86
CA ASN A 877 -53.42 -42.07 -20.18
C ASN A 877 -54.63 -41.11 -20.05
N GLY A 878 -55.75 -41.60 -19.51
CA GLY A 878 -57.00 -40.83 -19.39
C GLY A 878 -57.92 -40.88 -20.62
N SER A 879 -57.50 -41.55 -21.70
CA SER A 879 -58.28 -41.72 -22.95
C SER A 879 -58.36 -43.19 -23.36
N GLY A 880 -59.43 -43.58 -24.06
CA GLY A 880 -59.53 -44.91 -24.68
C GLY A 880 -58.77 -44.94 -26.01
N SER A 881 -57.81 -45.85 -26.16
CA SER A 881 -57.06 -46.04 -27.41
C SER A 881 -57.79 -47.06 -28.28
N VAL A 882 -58.52 -46.62 -29.31
CA VAL A 882 -59.09 -47.51 -30.33
C VAL A 882 -58.27 -47.37 -31.60
N ASP A 883 -57.63 -48.46 -32.01
CA ASP A 883 -56.80 -48.58 -33.20
C ASP A 883 -56.91 -50.02 -33.74
N PHE A 884 -57.30 -50.16 -35.00
CA PHE A 884 -57.58 -51.47 -35.58
C PHE A 884 -56.29 -52.21 -35.94
N ASP A 885 -56.29 -53.54 -35.78
CA ASP A 885 -55.21 -54.40 -36.25
C ASP A 885 -55.23 -54.46 -37.79
N ARG A 886 -54.38 -53.64 -38.41
CA ARG A 886 -54.28 -53.53 -39.87
C ARG A 886 -53.33 -54.56 -40.48
N ASP A 887 -52.52 -55.20 -39.64
CA ASP A 887 -51.44 -56.09 -40.07
C ASP A 887 -51.90 -57.55 -40.06
N ASN A 888 -52.78 -57.92 -39.13
CA ASN A 888 -53.26 -59.29 -38.96
C ASN A 888 -54.76 -59.35 -39.26
N PRO A 889 -55.19 -60.11 -40.28
CA PRO A 889 -56.61 -60.26 -40.56
C PRO A 889 -57.32 -61.02 -39.43
N VAL A 890 -58.59 -60.67 -39.21
CA VAL A 890 -59.46 -61.38 -38.28
C VAL A 890 -59.89 -62.69 -38.93
N VAL A 891 -59.63 -63.80 -38.27
CA VAL A 891 -60.01 -65.14 -38.72
C VAL A 891 -61.05 -65.70 -37.75
N TYR A 892 -62.20 -66.13 -38.26
CA TYR A 892 -63.27 -66.74 -37.48
C TYR A 892 -63.99 -67.82 -38.27
N ASP A 893 -64.59 -68.78 -37.57
CA ASP A 893 -65.35 -69.85 -38.19
C ASP A 893 -66.83 -69.49 -38.23
N THR A 894 -67.50 -69.71 -39.36
CA THR A 894 -68.94 -69.54 -39.49
C THR A 894 -69.65 -70.89 -39.51
N TYR A 895 -70.88 -70.91 -38.99
CA TYR A 895 -71.69 -72.14 -38.98
C TYR A 895 -72.02 -72.68 -40.38
N TRP A 896 -72.09 -71.78 -41.39
CA TRP A 896 -72.57 -72.12 -42.75
C TRP A 896 -71.50 -72.03 -43.85
N SER A 897 -70.41 -71.27 -43.66
CA SER A 897 -69.44 -70.96 -44.73
C SER A 897 -68.00 -71.39 -44.41
N GLY A 898 -67.77 -72.09 -43.29
CA GLY A 898 -66.43 -72.48 -42.84
C GLY A 898 -65.61 -71.29 -42.32
N THR A 899 -64.28 -71.40 -42.36
CA THR A 899 -63.35 -70.36 -41.88
C THR A 899 -63.37 -69.14 -42.81
N VAL A 900 -63.66 -67.96 -42.25
CA VAL A 900 -63.71 -66.66 -42.91
C VAL A 900 -62.54 -65.80 -42.44
N THR A 901 -61.93 -65.05 -43.36
CA THR A 901 -60.81 -64.14 -43.09
C THR A 901 -61.14 -62.73 -43.56
N MET A 902 -61.12 -61.75 -42.65
CA MET A 902 -61.44 -60.35 -42.93
C MET A 902 -60.29 -59.42 -42.53
N SER A 903 -59.85 -58.56 -43.45
CA SER A 903 -58.79 -57.57 -43.19
C SER A 903 -59.39 -56.24 -42.72
N LEU A 904 -58.79 -55.63 -41.69
CA LEU A 904 -59.18 -54.31 -41.18
C LEU A 904 -58.21 -53.20 -41.63
N ASN A 905 -57.41 -53.43 -42.68
CA ASN A 905 -56.38 -52.50 -43.15
C ASN A 905 -56.88 -51.09 -43.50
N THR A 906 -58.15 -50.95 -43.93
CA THR A 906 -58.79 -49.67 -44.24
C THR A 906 -59.68 -49.14 -43.13
N ALA A 907 -59.86 -49.89 -42.03
CA ALA A 907 -60.73 -49.52 -40.93
C ALA A 907 -60.18 -48.29 -40.20
N GLN A 908 -61.09 -47.38 -39.85
CA GLN A 908 -60.78 -46.13 -39.17
C GLN A 908 -61.74 -45.89 -38.01
N TYR A 909 -61.24 -45.23 -36.97
CA TYR A 909 -62.03 -44.78 -35.83
C TYR A 909 -61.85 -43.28 -35.65
N ASP A 910 -62.97 -42.56 -35.60
CA ASP A 910 -63.02 -41.15 -35.22
C ASP A 910 -63.43 -41.05 -33.74
N ALA A 911 -62.47 -40.67 -32.90
CA ALA A 911 -62.67 -40.55 -31.46
C ALA A 911 -63.67 -39.43 -31.07
N SER A 912 -63.83 -38.40 -31.90
CA SER A 912 -64.71 -37.26 -31.58
C SER A 912 -66.19 -37.61 -31.76
N SER A 913 -66.51 -38.37 -32.81
CA SER A 913 -67.85 -38.84 -33.11
C SER A 913 -68.13 -40.25 -32.57
N LYS A 914 -67.08 -40.94 -32.10
CA LYS A 914 -67.06 -42.37 -31.78
C LYS A 914 -67.54 -43.23 -32.96
N THR A 915 -67.09 -42.92 -34.17
CA THR A 915 -67.56 -43.60 -35.39
C THR A 915 -66.46 -44.46 -35.98
N CYS A 916 -66.77 -45.71 -36.27
CA CYS A 916 -65.96 -46.60 -37.09
C CYS A 916 -66.41 -46.52 -38.55
N SER A 917 -65.45 -46.50 -39.48
CA SER A 917 -65.70 -46.54 -40.92
C SER A 917 -64.82 -47.57 -41.61
N ASN A 918 -65.27 -48.06 -42.77
CA ASN A 918 -64.56 -49.03 -43.60
C ASN A 918 -64.18 -50.33 -42.86
N VAL A 919 -65.03 -50.78 -41.95
CA VAL A 919 -64.82 -52.04 -41.22
C VAL A 919 -65.28 -53.18 -42.12
N ALA A 920 -64.34 -54.01 -42.61
CA ALA A 920 -64.63 -55.04 -43.60
C ALA A 920 -65.69 -56.08 -43.17
N CYS A 921 -65.92 -56.23 -41.86
CA CYS A 921 -66.96 -57.09 -41.31
C CYS A 921 -68.39 -56.49 -41.44
N HIS A 922 -68.52 -55.21 -41.81
CA HIS A 922 -69.78 -54.49 -41.89
C HIS A 922 -70.06 -54.04 -43.33
N GLN A 923 -70.58 -54.94 -44.16
CA GLN A 923 -70.67 -54.74 -45.61
C GLN A 923 -71.64 -53.64 -46.04
N ASP A 924 -72.82 -53.52 -45.40
CA ASP A 924 -73.83 -52.51 -45.77
C ASP A 924 -73.84 -51.29 -44.84
N GLN A 925 -72.84 -51.17 -43.94
CA GLN A 925 -72.72 -50.05 -43.01
C GLN A 925 -71.37 -49.34 -43.19
N THR A 926 -71.37 -48.23 -43.93
CA THR A 926 -70.15 -47.46 -44.21
C THR A 926 -69.67 -46.62 -43.01
N LYS A 927 -70.55 -46.34 -42.05
CA LYS A 927 -70.26 -45.63 -40.79
C LYS A 927 -71.10 -46.20 -39.64
N ILE A 928 -70.44 -46.68 -38.59
CA ILE A 928 -71.05 -47.28 -37.40
C ILE A 928 -70.61 -46.52 -36.16
N LYS A 929 -71.55 -46.14 -35.31
CA LYS A 929 -71.22 -45.49 -34.05
C LYS A 929 -70.96 -46.54 -32.96
N TRP A 930 -69.75 -46.49 -32.41
CA TRP A 930 -69.22 -47.37 -31.39
C TRP A 930 -70.05 -47.32 -30.10
N GLY A 931 -70.76 -48.41 -29.77
CA GLY A 931 -71.61 -48.57 -28.57
C GLY A 931 -73.13 -48.39 -28.79
N VAL A 932 -73.63 -48.20 -30.03
CA VAL A 932 -75.09 -48.10 -30.30
C VAL A 932 -75.74 -49.49 -30.34
N PRO A 933 -76.86 -49.73 -29.62
CA PRO A 933 -77.56 -51.02 -29.65
C PRO A 933 -78.21 -51.31 -31.03
N TYR A 934 -78.17 -52.58 -31.45
CA TYR A 934 -78.82 -53.07 -32.66
C TYR A 934 -79.91 -54.10 -32.30
N ASP A 935 -81.19 -53.70 -32.28
CA ASP A 935 -82.29 -54.67 -32.19
C ASP A 935 -83.30 -54.56 -33.34
N SER A 936 -83.50 -55.70 -34.02
CA SER A 936 -84.58 -56.09 -34.94
C SER A 936 -84.06 -57.07 -36.00
N TRP A 937 -84.77 -58.19 -36.17
CA TRP A 937 -84.51 -59.22 -37.20
C TRP A 937 -84.43 -58.68 -38.63
N THR A 938 -84.95 -57.47 -38.91
CA THR A 938 -84.83 -56.84 -40.23
C THR A 938 -83.47 -56.21 -40.51
N ASN A 939 -82.65 -55.93 -39.47
CA ASN A 939 -81.35 -55.27 -39.59
C ASN A 939 -80.18 -56.06 -38.95
N GLN A 940 -80.41 -57.25 -38.39
CA GLN A 940 -79.44 -57.95 -37.54
C GLN A 940 -78.46 -58.90 -38.24
N CYS A 941 -78.76 -59.40 -39.45
CA CYS A 941 -77.90 -60.40 -40.11
C CYS A 941 -77.66 -60.11 -41.59
N TYR A 942 -78.70 -59.73 -42.35
CA TYR A 942 -78.56 -59.46 -43.79
C TYR A 942 -77.72 -58.22 -44.10
N VAL A 943 -77.74 -57.19 -43.25
CA VAL A 943 -77.03 -55.91 -43.47
C VAL A 943 -75.49 -56.02 -43.26
N CYS A 944 -75.01 -57.14 -42.71
CA CYS A 944 -73.57 -57.36 -42.49
C CYS A 944 -73.03 -58.63 -43.14
N HIS A 945 -73.87 -59.66 -43.33
CA HIS A 945 -73.46 -61.01 -43.77
C HIS A 945 -74.32 -61.60 -44.89
N SER A 946 -74.94 -60.80 -45.78
CA SER A 946 -75.69 -61.35 -46.92
C SER A 946 -74.82 -62.19 -47.85
N TYR A 947 -74.80 -63.50 -47.62
CA TYR A 947 -74.79 -64.55 -48.64
C TYR A 947 -75.74 -65.67 -48.23
#